data_AF-A0A942CKJ6-F1
#
_entry.id   AF-A0A942CKJ6-F1
#
_cell.length_a   1.000
_cell.length_b   1.000
_cell.length_c   1.000
_cell.angle_alpha   90.00
_cell.angle_beta   90.00
_cell.angle_gamma   90.00
#
_symmetry.space_group_name_H-M   'P 1'
#
loop_
_entity.id
_entity.type
_entity.pdbx_description
1 polymer ?
#
loop_
_entity_poly.entity_id
_entity_poly.type
_entity_poly.pdbx_seq_one_letter_code
_entity_poly.pdbx_strand_id
1 'polypeptide(L)'
;MTPDSRQRLWSRVALATGVVLLVVAIRATDWTFIRGNLSRLAPAALAAIAISGAWHVIRTAAWAACFPAGTRLALGRLFRVRLAAEAVSYVTVRGVAGEPLKVVLLRGESDAATATAAVALERLAYIVMTTLLVGVGAVSAFATMPLSTAWSRIFIGFAVGSALICVAVAYLIQRAPRVAVTHRRPAPSSILSNVGHFIALVAADLRVLASGQPRRLAILALAGAASYVLMVLEAWAVLRVSGAPITLIQAFAIETITRVTSFATAFIPANLGALEAASLAATAAAGTPGGATLAMARRLRGLFWSATGFALFPKGRAVRSANGIGRGPGRVDDEPLLYIAEDPSVDLSPSVRVAGLPVAERVLRAARRAGYTRIIAWAPGGLPRSVRMMPGVTIVSSPDHWRALLAQVPGETRLTAIGPGTVVSPQLLADARRVSAAIPEVLDVAAGPGFGMSGVVRVRASLAGNRERLTDHLRDRIWSCAPMPTGDEVSSGHARLALRFRSLSEVSQADATMRRAAFKQTDAKLARFNRRISLPISIALLPTPVTANMMSVFVFVLGMASAWLFSRGEYVAGVLGGALSLAASILDGCDGEIARLKYQESALGCWLETIGDYSYYVAVFVGLTIGGIQQTGWAALGPLGAAGLSGTLLSFALLIFLRRTITLGRPETLHAVARARFTAHASWWSRLVWRVSFVATRAAMPYGIFALALVNLLPVVVVLSAIGANVYWLSLVLKMRQLLGMPAAADAGEGGRLVPSS
;
A
#
# COMPACT_ATOMS: atom_id res chain seq x y z
N MET A 1 10.94 6.86 19.03
CA MET A 1 11.63 6.39 17.81
C MET A 1 11.83 7.55 16.84
N THR A 2 13.08 7.95 16.62
CA THR A 2 13.52 8.87 15.55
C THR A 2 13.19 8.32 14.15
N PRO A 3 13.08 9.16 13.10
CA PRO A 3 12.89 8.71 11.72
C PRO A 3 13.90 7.62 11.31
N ASP A 4 15.16 7.80 11.72
CA ASP A 4 16.24 6.83 11.53
C ASP A 4 16.00 5.50 12.25
N SER A 5 15.51 5.53 13.49
CA SER A 5 15.20 4.29 14.22
C SER A 5 14.01 3.55 13.60
N ARG A 6 13.03 4.27 13.01
CA ARG A 6 11.91 3.65 12.28
C ARG A 6 12.38 3.04 10.97
N GLN A 7 13.25 3.72 10.22
CA GLN A 7 13.82 3.18 8.99
C GLN A 7 14.66 1.93 9.25
N ARG A 8 15.48 1.94 10.31
CA ARG A 8 16.22 0.75 10.75
C ARG A 8 15.29 -0.38 11.19
N LEU A 9 14.19 -0.06 11.87
CA LEU A 9 13.19 -1.07 12.23
C LEU A 9 12.53 -1.68 10.99
N TRP A 10 12.07 -0.87 10.04
CA TRP A 10 11.44 -1.37 8.81
C TRP A 10 12.39 -2.19 7.95
N SER A 11 13.65 -1.76 7.83
CA SER A 11 14.69 -2.52 7.15
C SER A 11 14.94 -3.86 7.86
N ARG A 12 14.96 -3.89 9.19
CA ARG A 12 15.13 -5.13 9.97
C ARG A 12 13.93 -6.06 9.88
N VAL A 13 12.71 -5.52 9.90
CA VAL A 13 11.47 -6.30 9.76
C VAL A 13 11.37 -6.89 8.35
N ALA A 14 11.59 -6.09 7.31
CA ALA A 14 11.60 -6.57 5.93
C ALA A 14 12.68 -7.65 5.71
N LEU A 15 13.86 -7.48 6.32
CA LEU A 15 14.93 -8.48 6.33
C LEU A 15 14.48 -9.75 7.06
N ALA A 16 13.90 -9.64 8.26
CA ALA A 16 13.45 -10.79 9.05
C ALA A 16 12.34 -11.58 8.34
N THR A 17 11.30 -10.89 7.83
CA THR A 17 10.24 -11.52 7.05
C THR A 17 10.79 -12.15 5.77
N GLY A 18 11.70 -11.46 5.07
CA GLY A 18 12.36 -11.99 3.89
C GLY A 18 13.17 -13.25 4.17
N VAL A 19 13.90 -13.30 5.28
CA VAL A 19 14.68 -14.47 5.72
C VAL A 19 13.76 -15.64 6.09
N VAL A 20 12.65 -15.41 6.80
CA VAL A 20 11.68 -16.46 7.11
C VAL A 20 11.10 -17.07 5.84
N LEU A 21 10.69 -16.24 4.87
CA LEU A 21 10.17 -16.71 3.59
C LEU A 21 11.23 -17.41 2.75
N LEU A 22 12.49 -16.98 2.82
CA LEU A 22 13.61 -17.69 2.20
C LEU A 22 13.78 -19.09 2.80
N VAL A 23 13.70 -19.23 4.13
CA VAL A 23 13.75 -20.54 4.80
C VAL A 23 12.59 -21.45 4.36
N VAL A 24 11.39 -20.91 4.21
CA VAL A 24 10.24 -21.67 3.68
C VAL A 24 10.52 -22.13 2.25
N ALA A 25 11.03 -21.26 1.37
CA ALA A 25 11.38 -21.63 0.00
C ALA A 25 12.48 -22.70 -0.07
N ILE A 26 13.49 -22.63 0.82
CA ILE A 26 14.54 -23.65 0.97
C ILE A 26 13.93 -25.00 1.39
N ARG A 27 13.03 -25.01 2.39
CA ARG A 27 12.38 -26.25 2.86
C ARG A 27 11.46 -26.88 1.81
N ALA A 28 10.79 -26.06 1.00
CA ALA A 28 9.92 -26.52 -0.07
C ALA A 28 10.67 -27.00 -1.34
N THR A 29 12.01 -27.00 -1.33
CA THR A 29 12.83 -27.45 -2.46
C THR A 29 13.11 -28.95 -2.36
N ASP A 30 13.05 -29.67 -3.49
CA ASP A 30 13.26 -31.13 -3.53
C ASP A 30 14.76 -31.48 -3.37
N TRP A 31 15.18 -31.65 -2.12
CA TRP A 31 16.55 -32.01 -1.74
C TRP A 31 16.94 -33.44 -2.10
N THR A 32 15.96 -34.33 -2.32
CA THR A 32 16.20 -35.70 -2.76
C THR A 32 16.63 -35.72 -4.22
N PHE A 33 15.94 -34.98 -5.08
CA PHE A 33 16.30 -34.84 -6.49
C PHE A 33 17.68 -34.18 -6.67
N ILE A 34 17.99 -33.14 -5.90
CA ILE A 34 19.29 -32.44 -5.95
C ILE A 34 20.44 -33.38 -5.59
N ARG A 35 20.33 -34.14 -4.49
CA ARG A 35 21.38 -35.07 -4.07
C ARG A 35 21.58 -36.21 -5.07
N GLY A 36 20.51 -36.74 -5.64
CA GLY A 36 20.57 -37.81 -6.64
C GLY A 36 21.17 -37.39 -7.99
N ASN A 37 21.12 -36.09 -8.34
CA ASN A 37 21.57 -35.57 -9.64
C ASN A 37 22.73 -34.57 -9.53
N LEU A 38 23.45 -34.58 -8.41
CA LEU A 38 24.40 -33.52 -8.05
C LEU A 38 25.49 -33.29 -9.12
N SER A 39 26.04 -34.37 -9.70
CA SER A 39 27.11 -34.30 -10.71
C SER A 39 26.69 -33.56 -12.00
N ARG A 40 25.41 -33.64 -12.39
CA ARG A 40 24.86 -32.94 -13.57
C ARG A 40 24.29 -31.57 -13.20
N LEU A 41 23.69 -31.46 -12.01
CA LEU A 41 23.03 -30.24 -11.56
C LEU A 41 24.01 -29.15 -11.09
N ALA A 42 25.11 -29.52 -10.44
CA ALA A 42 26.09 -28.56 -9.93
C ALA A 42 26.69 -27.66 -11.04
N PRO A 43 27.25 -28.19 -12.15
CA PRO A 43 27.78 -27.33 -13.20
C PRO A 43 26.67 -26.52 -13.90
N ALA A 44 25.46 -27.08 -14.05
CA ALA A 44 24.32 -26.37 -14.60
C ALA A 44 23.86 -25.20 -13.72
N ALA A 45 23.81 -25.40 -12.40
CA ALA A 45 23.47 -24.35 -11.43
C ALA A 45 24.55 -23.26 -11.37
N LEU A 46 25.84 -23.63 -11.45
CA LEU A 46 26.95 -22.67 -11.52
C LEU A 46 26.89 -21.82 -12.79
N ALA A 47 26.63 -22.44 -13.95
CA ALA A 47 26.42 -21.72 -15.20
C ALA A 47 25.24 -20.74 -15.09
N ALA A 48 24.12 -21.19 -14.50
CA ALA A 48 22.96 -20.33 -14.28
C ALA A 48 23.26 -19.15 -13.34
N ILE A 49 23.99 -19.38 -12.26
CA ILE A 49 24.41 -18.32 -11.32
C ILE A 49 25.36 -17.32 -12.00
N ALA A 50 26.33 -17.78 -12.77
CA ALA A 50 27.29 -16.92 -13.47
C ALA A 50 26.61 -16.03 -14.53
N ILE A 51 25.78 -16.63 -15.39
CA ILE A 51 25.05 -15.90 -16.44
C ILE A 51 24.07 -14.89 -15.82
N SER A 52 23.40 -15.29 -14.74
CA SER A 52 22.57 -14.37 -13.97
C SER A 52 23.35 -13.43 -13.04
N GLY A 53 24.66 -13.50 -12.95
CA GLY A 53 25.46 -12.40 -12.40
C GLY A 53 25.53 -11.26 -13.42
N ALA A 54 25.85 -11.61 -14.67
CA ALA A 54 26.04 -10.66 -15.75
C ALA A 54 24.78 -9.81 -16.00
N TRP A 55 23.58 -10.42 -16.05
CA TRP A 55 22.34 -9.64 -16.25
C TRP A 55 22.03 -8.68 -15.08
N HIS A 56 22.47 -8.96 -13.84
CA HIS A 56 22.22 -8.10 -12.67
C HIS A 56 23.12 -6.87 -12.77
N VAL A 57 24.35 -7.06 -13.23
CA VAL A 57 25.30 -5.98 -13.52
C VAL A 57 24.79 -5.10 -14.65
N ILE A 58 24.40 -5.69 -15.79
CA ILE A 58 23.87 -4.95 -16.95
C ILE A 58 22.64 -4.13 -16.56
N ARG A 59 21.68 -4.73 -15.86
CA ARG A 59 20.49 -3.99 -15.41
C ARG A 59 20.78 -2.94 -14.35
N THR A 60 21.83 -3.10 -13.55
CA THR A 60 22.27 -2.05 -12.61
C THR A 60 22.90 -0.88 -13.35
N ALA A 61 23.74 -1.15 -14.35
CA ALA A 61 24.32 -0.12 -15.20
C ALA A 61 23.24 0.64 -15.99
N ALA A 62 22.25 -0.07 -16.54
CA ALA A 62 21.09 0.52 -17.20
C ALA A 62 20.30 1.43 -16.24
N TRP A 63 20.05 0.96 -15.01
CA TRP A 63 19.37 1.77 -14.00
C TRP A 63 20.18 3.01 -13.59
N ALA A 64 21.51 2.88 -13.49
CA ALA A 64 22.39 4.01 -13.20
C ALA A 64 22.33 5.08 -14.31
N ALA A 65 22.18 4.67 -15.57
CA ALA A 65 22.02 5.57 -16.71
C ALA A 65 20.69 6.34 -16.73
N CYS A 66 19.70 5.93 -15.93
CA CYS A 66 18.43 6.64 -15.78
C CYS A 66 18.50 7.87 -14.85
N PHE A 67 19.58 8.06 -14.10
CA PHE A 67 19.72 9.21 -13.22
C PHE A 67 20.17 10.47 -13.98
N PRO A 68 19.68 11.68 -13.59
CA PRO A 68 20.11 12.94 -14.20
C PRO A 68 21.61 13.20 -14.06
N ALA A 69 22.19 13.88 -15.05
CA ALA A 69 23.60 14.30 -15.02
C ALA A 69 23.85 15.22 -13.81
N GLY A 70 24.73 14.80 -12.89
CA GLY A 70 24.99 15.48 -11.62
C GLY A 70 24.72 14.62 -10.38
N THR A 71 23.91 13.56 -10.50
CA THR A 71 23.65 12.61 -9.40
C THR A 71 24.78 11.59 -9.29
N ARG A 72 25.73 11.78 -8.36
CA ARG A 72 26.86 10.85 -8.18
C ARG A 72 26.48 9.69 -7.27
N LEU A 73 25.93 8.61 -7.84
CA LEU A 73 25.67 7.35 -7.13
C LEU A 73 26.70 6.29 -7.54
N ALA A 74 27.34 5.64 -6.56
CA ALA A 74 28.29 4.57 -6.84
C ALA A 74 27.55 3.33 -7.37
N LEU A 75 28.04 2.75 -8.48
CA LEU A 75 27.46 1.54 -9.08
C LEU A 75 27.36 0.37 -8.09
N GLY A 76 28.37 0.19 -7.23
CA GLY A 76 28.34 -0.84 -6.19
C GLY A 76 27.21 -0.67 -5.16
N ARG A 77 26.79 0.57 -4.87
CA ARG A 77 25.65 0.85 -3.99
C ARG A 77 24.34 0.51 -4.68
N LEU A 78 24.16 0.94 -5.93
CA LEU A 78 23.00 0.61 -6.75
C LEU A 78 22.85 -0.90 -6.93
N PHE A 79 23.96 -1.62 -7.12
CA PHE A 79 23.98 -3.07 -7.23
C PHE A 79 23.45 -3.75 -5.96
N ARG A 80 23.92 -3.35 -4.77
CA ARG A 80 23.43 -3.88 -3.48
C ARG A 80 21.96 -3.59 -3.25
N VAL A 81 21.51 -2.36 -3.55
CA VAL A 81 20.10 -1.96 -3.43
C VAL A 81 19.23 -2.81 -4.36
N ARG A 82 19.68 -3.03 -5.60
CA ARG A 82 18.98 -3.85 -6.58
C ARG A 82 18.89 -5.31 -6.13
N LEU A 83 19.98 -5.90 -5.64
CA LEU A 83 19.98 -7.28 -5.14
C LEU A 83 19.05 -7.45 -3.94
N ALA A 84 19.05 -6.51 -2.99
CA ALA A 84 18.13 -6.53 -1.85
C ALA A 84 16.66 -6.42 -2.28
N ALA A 85 16.36 -5.54 -3.24
CA ALA A 85 15.03 -5.41 -3.83
C ALA A 85 14.58 -6.68 -4.57
N GLU A 86 15.48 -7.31 -5.31
CA GLU A 86 15.19 -8.56 -6.01
C GLU A 86 14.98 -9.71 -5.02
N ALA A 87 15.79 -9.81 -3.96
CA ALA A 87 15.66 -10.82 -2.92
C ALA A 87 14.29 -10.76 -2.23
N VAL A 88 13.85 -9.56 -1.86
CA VAL A 88 12.50 -9.34 -1.30
C VAL A 88 11.42 -9.68 -2.32
N SER A 89 11.58 -9.28 -3.59
CA SER A 89 10.62 -9.61 -4.64
C SER A 89 10.50 -11.10 -4.90
N TYR A 90 11.61 -11.84 -4.80
CA TYR A 90 11.64 -13.28 -5.03
C TYR A 90 10.83 -14.03 -3.97
N VAL A 91 11.01 -13.71 -2.69
CA VAL A 91 10.38 -14.46 -1.58
C VAL A 91 8.96 -14.00 -1.24
N THR A 92 8.51 -12.83 -1.72
CA THR A 92 7.16 -12.29 -1.45
C THR A 92 6.25 -12.41 -2.66
N VAL A 93 6.06 -11.33 -3.42
CA VAL A 93 5.29 -11.27 -4.67
C VAL A 93 6.17 -10.60 -5.72
N ARG A 94 6.44 -11.32 -6.81
CA ARG A 94 7.43 -10.91 -7.80
C ARG A 94 7.00 -9.62 -8.50
N GLY A 95 7.82 -8.59 -8.40
CA GLY A 95 7.59 -7.30 -9.08
C GLY A 95 6.71 -6.30 -8.34
N VAL A 96 6.15 -6.64 -7.18
CA VAL A 96 5.30 -5.72 -6.38
C VAL A 96 6.05 -5.17 -5.16
N ALA A 97 6.88 -5.97 -4.50
CA ALA A 97 7.53 -5.57 -3.25
C ALA A 97 8.90 -4.88 -3.40
N GLY A 98 9.71 -5.26 -4.40
CA GLY A 98 11.09 -4.77 -4.52
C GLY A 98 11.26 -3.39 -5.13
N GLU A 99 10.39 -2.99 -6.07
CA GLU A 99 10.54 -1.69 -6.75
C GLU A 99 10.36 -0.49 -5.78
N PRO A 100 9.35 -0.47 -4.90
CA PRO A 100 9.25 0.56 -3.85
C PRO A 100 10.43 0.52 -2.88
N LEU A 101 10.97 -0.67 -2.61
CA LEU A 101 12.11 -0.83 -1.70
C LEU A 101 13.37 -0.15 -2.25
N LYS A 102 13.61 -0.15 -3.57
CA LYS A 102 14.72 0.61 -4.18
C LYS A 102 14.64 2.10 -3.84
N VAL A 103 13.45 2.69 -3.95
CA VAL A 103 13.21 4.11 -3.61
C VAL A 103 13.46 4.35 -2.12
N VAL A 104 12.97 3.46 -1.25
CA VAL A 104 13.16 3.57 0.22
C VAL A 104 14.63 3.45 0.63
N LEU A 105 15.38 2.53 0.02
CA LEU A 105 16.79 2.30 0.33
C LEU A 105 17.72 3.40 -0.19
N LEU A 106 17.26 4.18 -1.17
CA LEU A 106 17.95 5.36 -1.70
C LEU A 106 17.53 6.68 -1.02
N ARG A 107 16.58 6.65 -0.07
CA ARG A 107 16.20 7.84 0.70
C ARG A 107 17.40 8.34 1.49
N GLY A 108 17.88 9.54 1.13
CA GLY A 108 19.06 10.19 1.71
C GLY A 108 20.20 10.43 0.71
N GLU A 109 20.21 9.74 -0.43
CA GLU A 109 21.24 9.90 -1.49
C GLU A 109 20.65 10.52 -2.77
N SER A 110 19.35 10.39 -2.98
CA SER A 110 18.61 11.04 -4.07
C SER A 110 17.21 11.42 -3.61
N ASP A 111 16.63 12.44 -4.24
CA ASP A 111 15.24 12.79 -3.99
C ASP A 111 14.31 11.63 -4.40
N ALA A 112 13.22 11.47 -3.66
CA ALA A 112 12.27 10.37 -3.88
C ALA A 112 11.63 10.45 -5.27
N ALA A 113 11.41 11.65 -5.82
CA ALA A 113 10.86 11.79 -7.17
C ALA A 113 11.85 11.31 -8.23
N THR A 114 13.13 11.74 -8.14
CA THR A 114 14.19 11.32 -9.07
C THR A 114 14.43 9.81 -9.01
N ALA A 115 14.50 9.22 -7.82
CA ALA A 115 14.66 7.78 -7.65
C ALA A 115 13.47 6.99 -8.22
N THR A 116 12.24 7.49 -8.02
CA THR A 116 11.02 6.87 -8.57
C THR A 116 11.01 6.93 -10.09
N ALA A 117 11.35 8.08 -10.69
CA ALA A 117 11.43 8.25 -12.12
C ALA A 117 12.49 7.32 -12.75
N ALA A 118 13.68 7.23 -12.15
CA ALA A 118 14.75 6.35 -12.63
C ALA A 118 14.35 4.85 -12.56
N VAL A 119 13.69 4.43 -11.47
CA VAL A 119 13.17 3.06 -11.33
C VAL A 119 12.08 2.77 -12.37
N ALA A 120 11.15 3.71 -12.56
CA ALA A 120 10.08 3.55 -13.54
C ALA A 120 10.62 3.46 -14.96
N LEU A 121 11.56 4.34 -15.34
CA LEU A 121 12.15 4.39 -16.67
C LEU A 121 12.88 3.09 -17.03
N GLU A 122 13.76 2.58 -16.15
CA GLU A 122 14.44 1.30 -16.38
C GLU A 122 13.45 0.15 -16.51
N ARG A 123 12.44 0.11 -15.64
CA ARG A 123 11.46 -0.96 -15.61
C ARG A 123 10.60 -0.98 -16.87
N LEU A 124 10.15 0.18 -17.33
CA LEU A 124 9.33 0.30 -18.54
C LEU A 124 10.13 -0.06 -19.78
N ALA A 125 11.35 0.46 -19.92
CA ALA A 125 12.24 0.11 -21.03
C ALA A 125 12.50 -1.40 -21.08
N TYR A 126 12.76 -2.02 -19.93
CA TYR A 126 12.94 -3.46 -19.82
C TYR A 126 11.67 -4.25 -20.19
N ILE A 127 10.49 -3.88 -19.70
CA ILE A 127 9.23 -4.55 -20.03
C ILE A 127 8.90 -4.45 -21.53
N VAL A 128 9.08 -3.27 -22.12
CA VAL A 128 8.84 -3.07 -23.56
C VAL A 128 9.79 -3.95 -24.37
N MET A 129 11.09 -3.86 -24.10
CA MET A 129 12.09 -4.63 -24.87
C MET A 129 11.89 -6.14 -24.71
N THR A 130 11.63 -6.62 -23.49
CA THR A 130 11.40 -8.05 -23.27
C THR A 130 10.09 -8.54 -23.91
N THR A 131 9.03 -7.74 -23.92
CA THR A 131 7.78 -8.08 -24.63
C THR A 131 8.03 -8.23 -26.13
N LEU A 132 8.78 -7.31 -26.75
CA LEU A 132 9.12 -7.40 -28.17
C LEU A 132 9.92 -8.67 -28.48
N LEU A 133 10.92 -9.00 -27.65
CA LEU A 133 11.71 -10.21 -27.83
C LEU A 133 10.92 -11.49 -27.57
N VAL A 134 9.98 -11.48 -26.63
CA VAL A 134 9.01 -12.58 -26.44
C VAL A 134 8.16 -12.76 -27.70
N GLY A 135 7.71 -11.67 -28.32
CA GLY A 135 7.00 -11.73 -29.61
C GLY A 135 7.83 -12.37 -30.72
N VAL A 136 9.09 -11.93 -30.88
CA VAL A 136 10.03 -12.53 -31.85
C VAL A 136 10.29 -14.01 -31.54
N GLY A 137 10.50 -14.35 -30.27
CA GLY A 137 10.68 -15.73 -29.82
C GLY A 137 9.46 -16.59 -30.10
N ALA A 138 8.26 -16.03 -29.97
CA ALA A 138 7.02 -16.74 -30.25
C ALA A 138 6.82 -17.02 -31.74
N VAL A 139 7.12 -16.04 -32.60
CA VAL A 139 7.10 -16.22 -34.07
C VAL A 139 8.14 -17.26 -34.49
N SER A 140 9.36 -17.15 -33.95
CA SER A 140 10.43 -18.11 -34.24
C SER A 140 10.06 -19.53 -33.80
N ALA A 141 9.49 -19.70 -32.60
CA ALA A 141 9.02 -20.99 -32.11
C ALA A 141 7.94 -21.59 -33.00
N PHE A 142 6.96 -20.79 -33.40
CA PHE A 142 5.89 -21.22 -34.30
C PHE A 142 6.42 -21.65 -35.68
N ALA A 143 7.40 -20.92 -36.22
CA ALA A 143 7.95 -21.20 -37.55
C ALA A 143 8.89 -22.41 -37.60
N THR A 144 9.49 -22.80 -36.47
CA THR A 144 10.61 -23.77 -36.47
C THR A 144 10.37 -25.02 -35.63
N MET A 145 9.32 -25.06 -34.80
CA MET A 145 9.06 -26.19 -33.90
C MET A 145 7.74 -26.90 -34.24
N PRO A 146 7.71 -28.24 -34.16
CA PRO A 146 6.48 -29.01 -34.30
C PRO A 146 5.62 -28.88 -33.04
N LEU A 147 4.87 -27.79 -32.93
CA LEU A 147 4.02 -27.49 -31.77
C LEU A 147 2.65 -28.16 -31.88
N SER A 148 2.11 -28.63 -30.74
CA SER A 148 0.71 -29.06 -30.65
C SER A 148 -0.27 -27.91 -30.93
N THR A 149 -1.51 -28.21 -31.31
CA THR A 149 -2.57 -27.20 -31.53
C THR A 149 -2.87 -26.31 -30.33
N ALA A 150 -2.65 -26.78 -29.11
CA ALA A 150 -2.75 -25.95 -27.91
C ALA A 150 -1.60 -24.94 -27.82
N TRP A 151 -0.36 -25.41 -27.98
CA TRP A 151 0.83 -24.56 -27.94
C TRP A 151 0.87 -23.54 -29.08
N SER A 152 0.49 -23.93 -30.30
CA SER A 152 0.43 -23.01 -31.45
C SER A 152 -0.49 -21.82 -31.19
N ARG A 153 -1.68 -22.04 -30.60
CA ARG A 153 -2.61 -20.96 -30.24
C ARG A 153 -2.01 -20.01 -29.19
N ILE A 154 -1.30 -20.56 -28.21
CA ILE A 154 -0.63 -19.78 -27.16
C ILE A 154 0.46 -18.89 -27.77
N PHE A 155 1.35 -19.45 -28.60
CA PHE A 155 2.44 -18.70 -29.23
C PHE A 155 1.94 -17.62 -30.21
N ILE A 156 0.92 -17.91 -31.02
CA ILE A 156 0.27 -16.91 -31.89
C ILE A 156 -0.30 -15.77 -31.05
N GLY A 157 -0.98 -16.09 -29.93
CA GLY A 157 -1.49 -15.08 -29.01
C GLY A 157 -0.40 -14.13 -28.49
N PHE A 158 0.77 -14.66 -28.15
CA PHE A 158 1.91 -13.82 -27.70
C PHE A 158 2.54 -13.01 -28.81
N ALA A 159 2.68 -13.57 -30.02
CA ALA A 159 3.19 -12.85 -31.17
C ALA A 159 2.27 -11.65 -31.50
N VAL A 160 0.96 -11.89 -31.60
CA VAL A 160 -0.04 -10.84 -31.85
C VAL A 160 -0.08 -9.82 -30.72
N GLY A 161 -0.12 -10.27 -29.46
CA GLY A 161 -0.14 -9.37 -28.30
C GLY A 161 1.09 -8.47 -28.23
N SER A 162 2.28 -9.01 -28.52
CA SER A 162 3.53 -8.23 -28.55
C SER A 162 3.56 -7.23 -29.70
N ALA A 163 3.05 -7.60 -30.87
CA ALA A 163 2.90 -6.69 -32.02
C ALA A 163 1.94 -5.54 -31.70
N LEU A 164 0.78 -5.83 -31.08
CA LEU A 164 -0.19 -4.82 -30.66
C LEU A 164 0.42 -3.85 -29.62
N ILE A 165 1.18 -4.36 -28.66
CA ILE A 165 1.90 -3.51 -27.68
C ILE A 165 2.93 -2.63 -28.37
N CYS A 166 3.68 -3.16 -29.34
CA CYS A 166 4.64 -2.39 -30.13
C CYS A 166 3.96 -1.20 -30.85
N VAL A 167 2.86 -1.50 -31.56
CA VAL A 167 2.07 -0.48 -32.28
C VAL A 167 1.49 0.55 -31.31
N ALA A 168 0.95 0.11 -30.17
CA ALA A 168 0.41 1.00 -29.15
C ALA A 168 1.49 1.94 -28.59
N VAL A 169 2.68 1.41 -28.24
CA VAL A 169 3.80 2.22 -27.73
C VAL A 169 4.29 3.21 -28.78
N ALA A 170 4.46 2.79 -30.03
CA ALA A 170 4.86 3.66 -31.13
C ALA A 170 3.83 4.78 -31.36
N TYR A 171 2.55 4.45 -31.39
CA TYR A 171 1.45 5.40 -31.52
C TYR A 171 1.44 6.43 -30.38
N LEU A 172 1.61 5.98 -29.14
CA LEU A 172 1.65 6.84 -27.96
C LEU A 172 2.84 7.79 -27.97
N ILE A 173 4.04 7.32 -28.35
CA ILE A 173 5.24 8.16 -28.49
C ILE A 173 5.04 9.20 -29.60
N GLN A 174 4.46 8.83 -30.74
CA GLN A 174 4.18 9.76 -31.84
C GLN A 174 3.16 10.85 -31.49
N ARG A 175 2.27 10.60 -30.52
CA ARG A 175 1.26 11.56 -30.04
C ARG A 175 1.70 12.36 -28.81
N ALA A 176 2.79 11.97 -28.14
CA ALA A 176 3.24 12.62 -26.90
C ALA A 176 3.88 14.00 -27.14
N PRO A 177 3.72 14.99 -26.24
CA PRO A 177 4.32 16.32 -26.39
C PRO A 177 5.86 16.27 -26.44
N ARG A 178 6.49 17.22 -27.15
CA ARG A 178 7.96 17.31 -27.35
C ARG A 178 8.74 17.84 -26.14
N VAL A 179 8.06 18.42 -25.15
CA VAL A 179 8.68 19.01 -23.96
C VAL A 179 8.42 18.10 -22.77
N ALA A 180 9.45 17.85 -21.96
CA ALA A 180 9.31 17.11 -20.71
C ALA A 180 8.25 17.82 -19.85
N VAL A 181 7.18 17.12 -19.53
CA VAL A 181 6.07 17.69 -18.77
C VAL A 181 6.61 17.98 -17.37
N THR A 182 6.62 19.26 -16.98
CA THR A 182 6.96 19.64 -15.61
C THR A 182 6.05 18.88 -14.66
N HIS A 183 6.61 18.32 -13.57
CA HIS A 183 5.87 17.64 -12.50
C HIS A 183 4.96 18.63 -11.72
N ARG A 184 4.09 19.36 -12.40
CA ARG A 184 2.94 20.00 -11.76
C ARG A 184 1.95 18.88 -11.46
N ARG A 185 1.59 18.74 -10.19
CA ARG A 185 0.49 17.88 -9.75
C ARG A 185 -0.73 18.23 -10.61
N PRO A 186 -1.25 17.32 -11.45
CA PRO A 186 -2.48 17.59 -12.16
C PRO A 186 -3.62 17.67 -11.14
N ALA A 187 -4.61 18.50 -11.45
CA ALA A 187 -5.93 18.41 -10.83
C ALA A 187 -6.44 16.97 -10.96
N PRO A 188 -7.19 16.48 -9.98
CA PRO A 188 -7.42 15.07 -9.91
C PRO A 188 -8.31 14.65 -11.09
N SER A 189 -7.96 13.55 -11.76
CA SER A 189 -8.81 12.89 -12.76
C SER A 189 -8.58 11.37 -12.75
N SER A 190 -9.44 10.66 -13.47
CA SER A 190 -9.60 9.20 -13.68
C SER A 190 -8.31 8.33 -13.72
N ILE A 191 -8.29 6.99 -13.47
CA ILE A 191 -7.12 6.13 -13.77
C ILE A 191 -6.89 6.04 -15.25
N LEU A 192 -7.92 5.97 -16.08
CA LEU A 192 -7.68 6.02 -17.52
C LEU A 192 -6.97 7.31 -17.93
N SER A 193 -7.14 8.39 -17.18
CA SER A 193 -6.40 9.64 -17.36
C SER A 193 -5.18 9.78 -16.46
N ASN A 194 -4.97 9.01 -15.39
CA ASN A 194 -3.72 8.99 -14.58
C ASN A 194 -2.75 7.94 -15.06
N VAL A 195 -3.23 6.77 -15.49
CA VAL A 195 -2.54 5.81 -16.36
C VAL A 195 -2.47 6.40 -17.75
N GLY A 196 -3.47 7.08 -18.28
CA GLY A 196 -3.34 7.83 -19.54
C GLY A 196 -2.35 8.99 -19.44
N HIS A 197 -2.34 9.74 -18.33
CA HIS A 197 -1.37 10.79 -18.07
C HIS A 197 -0.01 10.21 -17.66
N PHE A 198 0.05 9.12 -16.92
CA PHE A 198 1.31 8.41 -16.64
C PHE A 198 1.86 7.82 -17.93
N ILE A 199 1.03 7.22 -18.78
CA ILE A 199 1.39 6.75 -20.12
C ILE A 199 1.77 7.94 -20.99
N ALA A 200 1.10 9.09 -20.90
CA ALA A 200 1.45 10.29 -21.66
C ALA A 200 2.72 10.97 -21.12
N LEU A 201 2.97 10.91 -19.81
CA LEU A 201 4.19 11.37 -19.13
C LEU A 201 5.35 10.47 -19.49
N VAL A 202 5.17 9.15 -19.37
CA VAL A 202 6.13 8.13 -19.80
C VAL A 202 6.36 8.24 -21.30
N ALA A 203 5.33 8.41 -22.12
CA ALA A 203 5.47 8.57 -23.56
C ALA A 203 6.12 9.91 -23.92
N ALA A 204 5.87 10.99 -23.16
CA ALA A 204 6.56 12.28 -23.31
C ALA A 204 8.02 12.17 -22.90
N ASP A 205 8.33 11.54 -21.77
CA ASP A 205 9.68 11.27 -21.28
C ASP A 205 10.44 10.36 -22.24
N LEU A 206 9.80 9.30 -22.74
CA LEU A 206 10.35 8.41 -23.78
C LEU A 206 10.54 9.15 -25.10
N ARG A 207 9.62 10.04 -25.50
CA ARG A 207 9.75 10.85 -26.72
C ARG A 207 10.90 11.85 -26.57
N VAL A 208 11.01 12.53 -25.44
CA VAL A 208 12.11 13.46 -25.11
C VAL A 208 13.44 12.71 -25.06
N LEU A 209 13.48 11.48 -24.51
CA LEU A 209 14.66 10.61 -24.59
C LEU A 209 14.98 10.23 -26.04
N ALA A 210 13.97 9.85 -26.82
CA ALA A 210 14.12 9.46 -28.21
C ALA A 210 14.60 10.62 -29.11
N SER A 211 14.13 11.84 -28.87
CA SER A 211 14.46 13.02 -29.68
C SER A 211 15.65 13.83 -29.15
N GLY A 212 15.91 13.81 -27.84
CA GLY A 212 16.93 14.65 -27.19
C GLY A 212 18.17 13.90 -26.70
N GLN A 213 18.07 12.59 -26.44
CA GLN A 213 19.18 11.78 -25.87
C GLN A 213 19.21 10.34 -26.44
N PRO A 214 19.37 10.16 -27.77
CA PRO A 214 19.25 8.86 -28.44
C PRO A 214 20.25 7.81 -27.90
N ARG A 215 21.42 8.27 -27.43
CA ARG A 215 22.42 7.40 -26.79
C ARG A 215 21.88 6.71 -25.52
N ARG A 216 21.11 7.41 -24.68
CA ARG A 216 20.55 6.82 -23.45
C ARG A 216 19.46 5.81 -23.75
N LEU A 217 18.60 6.11 -24.71
CA LEU A 217 17.57 5.17 -25.17
C LEU A 217 18.22 3.89 -25.75
N ALA A 218 19.26 4.05 -26.57
CA ALA A 218 20.02 2.93 -27.10
C ALA A 218 20.64 2.07 -25.98
N ILE A 219 21.24 2.68 -24.95
CA ILE A 219 21.78 1.97 -23.78
C ILE A 219 20.69 1.15 -23.08
N LEU A 220 19.51 1.73 -22.84
CA LEU A 220 18.41 1.02 -22.16
C LEU A 220 17.85 -0.13 -23.01
N ALA A 221 17.68 0.08 -24.31
CA ALA A 221 17.22 -0.94 -25.25
C ALA A 221 18.24 -2.09 -25.37
N LEU A 222 19.53 -1.76 -25.59
CA LEU A 222 20.61 -2.74 -25.69
C LEU A 222 20.79 -3.51 -24.38
N ALA A 223 20.73 -2.83 -23.23
CA ALA A 223 20.81 -3.51 -21.93
C ALA A 223 19.61 -4.43 -21.69
N GLY A 224 18.41 -4.02 -22.10
CA GLY A 224 17.21 -4.85 -22.06
C GLY A 224 17.32 -6.10 -22.94
N ALA A 225 17.80 -5.92 -24.18
CA ALA A 225 18.02 -7.00 -25.12
C ALA A 225 19.12 -7.96 -24.65
N ALA A 226 20.28 -7.45 -24.24
CA ALA A 226 21.37 -8.24 -23.69
C ALA A 226 20.92 -9.03 -22.46
N SER A 227 20.12 -8.42 -21.58
CA SER A 227 19.57 -9.10 -20.41
C SER A 227 18.67 -10.27 -20.81
N TYR A 228 17.87 -10.14 -21.87
CA TYR A 228 17.02 -11.21 -22.36
C TYR A 228 17.83 -12.32 -23.04
N VAL A 229 18.79 -11.96 -23.89
CA VAL A 229 19.72 -12.91 -24.52
C VAL A 229 20.45 -13.75 -23.48
N LEU A 230 20.92 -13.13 -22.39
CA LEU A 230 21.54 -13.87 -21.29
C LEU A 230 20.59 -14.90 -20.66
N MET A 231 19.28 -14.67 -20.63
CA MET A 231 18.35 -15.67 -20.12
C MET A 231 18.12 -16.84 -21.07
N VAL A 232 18.09 -16.55 -22.37
CA VAL A 232 18.08 -17.60 -23.40
C VAL A 232 19.36 -18.43 -23.29
N LEU A 233 20.51 -17.77 -23.13
CA LEU A 233 21.80 -18.43 -22.92
C LEU A 233 21.84 -19.20 -21.59
N GLU A 234 21.20 -18.72 -20.53
CA GLU A 234 21.03 -19.46 -19.27
C GLU A 234 20.30 -20.78 -19.52
N ALA A 235 19.15 -20.74 -20.18
CA ALA A 235 18.37 -21.94 -20.49
C ALA A 235 19.15 -22.92 -21.38
N TRP A 236 19.81 -22.40 -22.41
CA TRP A 236 20.66 -23.17 -23.32
C TRP A 236 21.83 -23.83 -22.59
N ALA A 237 22.60 -23.05 -21.81
CA ALA A 237 23.77 -23.54 -21.09
C ALA A 237 23.39 -24.60 -20.07
N VAL A 238 22.33 -24.37 -19.28
CA VAL A 238 21.84 -25.32 -18.28
C VAL A 238 21.50 -26.67 -18.92
N LEU A 239 20.76 -26.66 -20.03
CA LEU A 239 20.35 -27.89 -20.71
C LEU A 239 21.52 -28.58 -21.43
N ARG A 240 22.41 -27.82 -22.08
CA ARG A 240 23.62 -28.38 -22.72
C ARG A 240 24.58 -29.03 -21.71
N VAL A 241 24.84 -28.36 -20.60
CA VAL A 241 25.68 -28.89 -19.50
C VAL A 241 25.06 -30.13 -18.87
N SER A 242 23.73 -30.25 -18.91
CA SER A 242 23.00 -31.42 -18.43
C SER A 242 22.97 -32.58 -19.44
N GLY A 243 23.62 -32.43 -20.60
CA GLY A 243 23.66 -33.44 -21.67
C GLY A 243 22.43 -33.47 -22.58
N ALA A 244 21.51 -32.51 -22.47
CA ALA A 244 20.33 -32.46 -23.34
C ALA A 244 20.68 -31.84 -24.70
N PRO A 245 20.26 -32.48 -25.82
CA PRO A 245 20.40 -31.87 -27.14
C PRO A 245 19.41 -30.70 -27.25
N ILE A 246 19.94 -29.49 -27.37
CA ILE A 246 19.13 -28.28 -27.51
C ILE A 246 19.80 -27.25 -28.43
N THR A 247 19.01 -26.68 -29.33
CA THR A 247 19.42 -25.54 -30.17
C THR A 247 19.13 -24.21 -29.49
N LEU A 248 19.77 -23.12 -29.95
CA LEU A 248 19.48 -21.78 -29.42
C LEU A 248 18.02 -21.36 -29.66
N ILE A 249 17.42 -21.80 -30.77
CA ILE A 249 16.02 -21.52 -31.11
C ILE A 249 15.08 -22.20 -30.11
N GLN A 250 15.34 -23.48 -29.78
CA GLN A 250 14.63 -24.21 -28.72
C GLN A 250 14.77 -23.54 -27.36
N ALA A 251 15.97 -23.08 -26.99
CA ALA A 251 16.18 -22.37 -25.73
C ALA A 251 15.40 -21.03 -25.69
N PHE A 252 15.29 -20.34 -26.83
CA PHE A 252 14.53 -19.10 -26.94
C PHE A 252 13.01 -19.33 -26.77
N ALA A 253 12.46 -20.40 -27.33
CA ALA A 253 11.07 -20.78 -27.09
C ALA A 253 10.84 -21.19 -25.63
N ILE A 254 11.76 -21.93 -25.02
CA ILE A 254 11.68 -22.31 -23.62
C ILE A 254 11.66 -21.08 -22.71
N GLU A 255 12.52 -20.10 -22.97
CA GLU A 255 12.52 -18.84 -22.21
C GLU A 255 11.22 -18.07 -22.43
N THR A 256 10.69 -18.05 -23.65
CA THR A 256 9.40 -17.42 -23.97
C THR A 256 8.26 -18.02 -23.13
N ILE A 257 8.13 -19.36 -23.10
CA ILE A 257 7.13 -20.05 -22.26
C ILE A 257 7.37 -19.73 -20.78
N THR A 258 8.62 -19.81 -20.33
CA THR A 258 8.99 -19.52 -18.92
C THR A 258 8.56 -18.11 -18.51
N ARG A 259 8.71 -17.12 -19.40
CA ARG A 259 8.34 -15.72 -19.13
C ARG A 259 6.86 -15.51 -19.02
N VAL A 260 6.11 -16.12 -19.92
CA VAL A 260 4.65 -16.12 -19.89
C VAL A 260 4.14 -16.72 -18.59
N THR A 261 4.60 -17.92 -18.24
CA THR A 261 4.15 -18.58 -17.02
C THR A 261 4.57 -17.78 -15.78
N SER A 262 5.79 -17.25 -15.76
CA SER A 262 6.25 -16.40 -14.65
C SER A 262 5.44 -15.12 -14.48
N PHE A 263 4.87 -14.57 -15.56
CA PHE A 263 3.94 -13.44 -15.49
C PHE A 263 2.59 -13.87 -14.91
N ALA A 264 2.03 -14.96 -15.43
CA ALA A 264 0.75 -15.50 -14.97
C ALA A 264 0.79 -15.92 -13.49
N THR A 265 1.94 -16.38 -12.99
CA THR A 265 2.10 -16.87 -11.62
C THR A 265 2.85 -15.89 -10.71
N ALA A 266 3.01 -14.62 -11.10
CA ALA A 266 3.81 -13.64 -10.36
C ALA A 266 3.35 -13.39 -8.91
N PHE A 267 2.09 -13.75 -8.60
CA PHE A 267 1.50 -13.69 -7.26
C PHE A 267 1.91 -14.85 -6.34
N ILE A 268 2.52 -15.91 -6.88
CA ILE A 268 2.97 -17.07 -6.11
C ILE A 268 4.35 -16.76 -5.49
N PRO A 269 4.49 -16.77 -4.16
CA PRO A 269 5.78 -16.55 -3.52
C PRO A 269 6.83 -17.55 -3.98
N ALA A 270 8.03 -17.07 -4.30
CA ALA A 270 9.14 -17.84 -4.87
C ALA A 270 8.81 -18.65 -6.14
N ASN A 271 7.65 -18.42 -6.77
CA ASN A 271 7.08 -19.23 -7.85
C ASN A 271 7.11 -20.75 -7.53
N LEU A 272 6.83 -21.13 -6.28
CA LEU A 272 6.81 -22.54 -5.85
C LEU A 272 5.84 -23.35 -6.71
N GLY A 273 6.34 -24.44 -7.31
CA GLY A 273 5.57 -25.35 -8.19
C GLY A 273 5.35 -24.80 -9.61
N ALA A 274 5.21 -23.48 -9.76
CA ALA A 274 5.02 -22.84 -11.05
C ALA A 274 6.27 -22.89 -11.94
N LEU A 275 7.47 -22.72 -11.36
CA LEU A 275 8.71 -22.71 -12.13
C LEU A 275 9.08 -24.11 -12.63
N GLU A 276 8.78 -25.12 -11.80
CA GLU A 276 8.93 -26.54 -12.08
C GLU A 276 7.98 -26.97 -13.21
N ALA A 277 6.69 -26.65 -13.08
CA ALA A 277 5.71 -26.91 -14.14
C ALA A 277 6.05 -26.19 -15.45
N ALA A 278 6.46 -24.92 -15.39
CA ALA A 278 6.82 -24.14 -16.57
C ALA A 278 8.02 -24.73 -17.32
N SER A 279 9.08 -25.11 -16.60
CA SER A 279 10.30 -25.64 -17.22
C SER A 279 10.05 -27.03 -17.81
N LEU A 280 9.26 -27.88 -17.15
CA LEU A 280 8.84 -29.19 -17.67
C LEU A 280 7.98 -29.04 -18.94
N ALA A 281 6.96 -28.19 -18.90
CA ALA A 281 6.10 -27.92 -20.03
C ALA A 281 6.87 -27.34 -21.22
N ALA A 282 7.82 -26.43 -20.96
CA ALA A 282 8.63 -25.80 -21.97
C ALA A 282 9.59 -26.79 -22.67
N THR A 283 10.28 -27.64 -21.90
CA THR A 283 11.16 -28.67 -22.49
C THR A 283 10.38 -29.73 -23.24
N ALA A 284 9.19 -30.11 -22.73
CA ALA A 284 8.29 -31.03 -23.44
C ALA A 284 7.81 -30.44 -24.78
N ALA A 285 7.44 -29.15 -24.80
CA ALA A 285 7.05 -28.46 -26.04
C ALA A 285 8.22 -28.35 -27.04
N ALA A 286 9.45 -28.23 -26.55
CA ALA A 286 10.65 -28.20 -27.39
C ALA A 286 11.15 -29.60 -27.79
N GLY A 287 10.51 -30.68 -27.32
CA GLY A 287 10.90 -32.06 -27.60
C GLY A 287 12.25 -32.47 -27.00
N THR A 288 12.70 -31.80 -25.93
CA THR A 288 14.00 -32.05 -25.29
C THR A 288 13.84 -32.51 -23.85
N PRO A 289 14.63 -33.49 -23.36
CA PRO A 289 14.63 -33.87 -21.95
C PRO A 289 15.31 -32.80 -21.08
N GLY A 290 15.12 -32.88 -19.75
CA GLY A 290 15.86 -32.04 -18.80
C GLY A 290 15.08 -30.88 -18.17
N GLY A 291 13.75 -30.83 -18.31
CA GLY A 291 12.91 -29.81 -17.68
C GLY A 291 13.04 -29.73 -16.16
N ALA A 292 13.19 -30.88 -15.48
CA ALA A 292 13.42 -30.95 -14.03
C ALA A 292 14.78 -30.34 -13.65
N THR A 293 15.84 -30.63 -14.41
CA THR A 293 17.18 -30.06 -14.19
C THR A 293 17.19 -28.56 -14.43
N LEU A 294 16.52 -28.09 -15.48
CA LEU A 294 16.36 -26.66 -15.77
C LEU A 294 15.60 -25.93 -14.65
N ALA A 295 14.50 -26.51 -14.17
CA ALA A 295 13.74 -25.96 -13.05
C ALA A 295 14.62 -25.84 -11.80
N MET A 296 15.32 -26.93 -11.47
CA MET A 296 16.12 -26.99 -10.24
C MET A 296 17.35 -26.07 -10.30
N ALA A 297 18.01 -25.96 -11.45
CA ALA A 297 19.11 -25.01 -11.65
C ALA A 297 18.63 -23.56 -11.47
N ARG A 298 17.48 -23.20 -12.05
CA ARG A 298 16.85 -21.87 -11.88
C ARG A 298 16.40 -21.61 -10.45
N ARG A 299 15.98 -22.64 -9.71
CA ARG A 299 15.63 -22.57 -8.29
C ARG A 299 16.85 -22.30 -7.44
N LEU A 300 17.92 -23.08 -7.60
CA LEU A 300 19.19 -22.88 -6.91
C LEU A 300 19.76 -21.48 -7.18
N ARG A 301 19.72 -21.04 -8.44
CA ARG A 301 20.07 -19.67 -8.84
C ARG A 301 19.23 -18.62 -8.11
N GLY A 302 17.91 -18.77 -8.07
CA GLY A 302 17.00 -17.86 -7.39
C GLY A 302 17.28 -17.76 -5.89
N LEU A 303 17.47 -18.91 -5.24
CA LEU A 303 17.84 -19.00 -3.82
C LEU A 303 19.20 -18.36 -3.54
N PHE A 304 20.20 -18.60 -4.39
CA PHE A 304 21.53 -18.01 -4.26
C PHE A 304 21.49 -16.48 -4.30
N TRP A 305 20.83 -15.88 -5.31
CA TRP A 305 20.75 -14.43 -5.44
C TRP A 305 19.85 -13.80 -4.38
N SER A 306 18.80 -14.50 -3.94
CA SER A 306 17.97 -14.05 -2.81
C SER A 306 18.78 -14.03 -1.51
N ALA A 307 19.50 -15.11 -1.19
CA ALA A 307 20.39 -15.19 -0.03
C ALA A 307 21.47 -14.11 -0.08
N THR A 308 22.12 -13.94 -1.25
CA THR A 308 23.12 -12.89 -1.48
C THR A 308 22.54 -11.48 -1.29
N GLY A 309 21.33 -11.22 -1.77
CA GLY A 309 20.65 -9.92 -1.61
C GLY A 309 20.28 -9.61 -0.16
N PHE A 310 19.91 -10.61 0.64
CA PHE A 310 19.71 -10.43 2.09
C PHE A 310 21.03 -10.31 2.86
N ALA A 311 22.08 -11.04 2.48
CA ALA A 311 23.41 -10.91 3.08
C ALA A 311 24.04 -9.54 2.81
N LEU A 312 23.88 -9.03 1.59
CA LEU A 312 24.36 -7.71 1.17
C LEU A 312 23.34 -6.59 1.42
N PHE A 313 22.30 -6.85 2.23
CA PHE A 313 21.21 -5.90 2.44
C PHE A 313 21.78 -4.56 2.93
N PRO A 314 21.59 -3.47 2.18
CA PRO A 314 22.23 -2.21 2.48
C PRO A 314 21.70 -1.65 3.80
N LYS A 315 22.58 -1.48 4.78
CA LYS A 315 22.27 -0.71 5.99
C LYS A 315 21.88 0.72 5.56
N GLY A 316 20.73 1.20 6.01
CA GLY A 316 20.32 2.59 5.76
C GLY A 316 21.36 3.52 6.35
N ARG A 317 21.94 4.40 5.53
CA ARG A 317 22.73 5.52 6.06
C ARG A 317 21.75 6.43 6.77
N ALA A 318 22.05 6.75 8.03
CA ALA A 318 21.40 7.86 8.71
C ALA A 318 21.44 9.07 7.77
N VAL A 319 20.32 9.77 7.65
CA VAL A 319 20.31 11.08 7.01
C VAL A 319 21.27 11.94 7.84
N ARG A 320 22.53 12.03 7.42
CA ARG A 320 23.33 13.21 7.70
C ARG A 320 22.54 14.27 6.98
N SER A 321 21.75 15.03 7.73
CA SER A 321 20.97 16.15 7.21
C SER A 321 21.86 16.84 6.18
N ALA A 322 21.43 16.82 4.92
CA ALA A 322 21.98 17.71 3.91
C ALA A 322 21.55 19.13 4.30
N ASN A 323 22.09 19.61 5.41
CA ASN A 323 22.26 21.01 5.73
C ASN A 323 23.58 21.39 5.06
N GLY A 324 23.45 22.01 3.89
CA GLY A 324 24.52 22.26 2.93
C GLY A 324 24.06 21.67 1.61
N ILE A 325 23.33 22.39 0.75
CA ILE A 325 23.66 23.71 0.22
C ILE A 325 22.35 24.47 -0.02
N GLY A 326 22.34 25.75 0.38
CA GLY A 326 21.19 26.64 0.37
C GLY A 326 21.14 27.48 1.64
N ARG A 327 22.25 28.15 2.01
CA ARG A 327 22.20 29.27 2.94
C ARG A 327 21.52 30.43 2.21
N GLY A 328 20.19 30.48 2.32
CA GLY A 328 19.44 31.74 2.25
C GLY A 328 19.18 32.20 3.69
N PRO A 329 19.25 33.50 4.00
CA PRO A 329 18.96 34.00 5.34
C PRO A 329 17.45 33.92 5.61
N GLY A 330 17.07 33.30 6.73
CA GLY A 330 15.70 33.31 7.28
C GLY A 330 14.98 31.96 7.20
N ARG A 331 14.85 31.24 8.34
CA ARG A 331 14.01 30.03 8.43
C ARG A 331 13.09 30.11 9.66
N VAL A 332 11.79 30.04 9.39
CA VAL A 332 10.64 30.18 10.32
C VAL A 332 10.21 28.81 10.90
N ASP A 333 10.99 27.74 10.73
CA ASP A 333 10.49 26.35 10.83
C ASP A 333 10.52 25.66 12.22
N ASP A 334 10.77 26.35 13.34
CA ASP A 334 10.91 25.70 14.68
C ASP A 334 10.05 26.35 15.79
N GLU A 335 8.80 26.72 15.48
CA GLU A 335 7.84 27.27 16.46
C GLU A 335 7.45 26.25 17.55
N PRO A 336 7.68 26.52 18.85
CA PRO A 336 7.25 25.63 19.93
C PRO A 336 5.73 25.64 20.13
N LEU A 337 5.17 24.48 20.46
CA LEU A 337 3.82 24.38 21.02
C LEU A 337 3.87 24.53 22.54
N LEU A 338 2.96 25.32 23.08
CA LEU A 338 2.80 25.56 24.51
C LEU A 338 1.66 24.70 25.05
N TYR A 339 1.92 23.93 26.10
CA TYR A 339 0.91 23.11 26.75
C TYR A 339 0.86 23.43 28.24
N ILE A 340 -0.26 23.96 28.71
CA ILE A 340 -0.54 24.12 30.14
C ILE A 340 -1.28 22.87 30.58
N ALA A 341 -0.61 22.00 31.34
CA ALA A 341 -1.17 20.70 31.73
C ALA A 341 -2.08 20.78 32.96
N GLU A 342 -1.85 21.78 33.81
CA GLU A 342 -2.48 21.93 35.12
C GLU A 342 -2.88 23.41 35.33
N ASP A 343 -4.10 23.64 35.82
CA ASP A 343 -4.58 24.93 36.30
C ASP A 343 -5.55 24.69 37.48
N PRO A 344 -5.49 25.46 38.58
CA PRO A 344 -6.36 25.26 39.75
C PRO A 344 -7.87 25.36 39.44
N SER A 345 -8.27 26.04 38.36
CA SER A 345 -9.69 26.11 37.97
C SER A 345 -10.20 24.84 37.27
N VAL A 346 -9.32 23.86 36.99
CA VAL A 346 -9.67 22.63 36.28
C VAL A 346 -9.29 21.43 37.13
N ASP A 347 -10.28 20.71 37.66
CA ASP A 347 -10.09 19.51 38.50
C ASP A 347 -9.81 18.27 37.63
N LEU A 348 -8.69 18.31 36.90
CA LEU A 348 -8.23 17.23 36.03
C LEU A 348 -6.72 17.08 36.09
N SER A 349 -6.26 15.92 36.57
CA SER A 349 -4.86 15.55 36.44
C SER A 349 -4.51 15.26 34.96
N PRO A 350 -3.30 15.62 34.49
CA PRO A 350 -2.82 15.24 33.16
C PRO A 350 -2.76 13.71 32.93
N SER A 351 -2.86 12.93 34.00
CA SER A 351 -2.88 11.46 33.99
C SER A 351 -4.27 10.85 33.82
N VAL A 352 -5.35 11.63 33.93
CA VAL A 352 -6.73 11.16 33.71
C VAL A 352 -6.84 10.57 32.31
N ARG A 353 -7.51 9.41 32.19
CA ARG A 353 -7.65 8.71 30.92
C ARG A 353 -8.93 9.12 30.22
N VAL A 354 -8.81 9.48 28.94
CA VAL A 354 -9.94 9.64 28.02
C VAL A 354 -9.78 8.59 26.93
N ALA A 355 -10.81 7.79 26.69
CA ALA A 355 -10.85 6.67 25.76
C ALA A 355 -9.57 5.82 25.85
N GLY A 356 -9.10 5.48 27.06
CA GLY A 356 -7.97 4.57 27.30
C GLY A 356 -6.57 5.19 27.41
N LEU A 357 -6.35 6.46 27.03
CA LEU A 357 -5.04 7.14 27.12
C LEU A 357 -5.08 8.38 28.04
N PRO A 358 -3.98 8.70 28.76
CA PRO A 358 -3.87 9.94 29.53
C PRO A 358 -4.11 11.19 28.66
N VAL A 359 -4.78 12.21 29.20
CA VAL A 359 -5.05 13.49 28.51
C VAL A 359 -3.77 14.11 27.96
N ALA A 360 -2.73 14.23 28.78
CA ALA A 360 -1.45 14.78 28.34
C ALA A 360 -0.81 13.96 27.21
N GLU A 361 -0.94 12.63 27.26
CA GLU A 361 -0.43 11.78 26.19
C GLU A 361 -1.18 12.00 24.87
N ARG A 362 -2.50 12.23 24.91
CA ARG A 362 -3.28 12.54 23.71
C ARG A 362 -2.88 13.87 23.08
N VAL A 363 -2.79 14.92 23.89
CA VAL A 363 -2.40 16.26 23.44
C VAL A 363 -1.02 16.22 22.79
N LEU A 364 -0.05 15.59 23.46
CA LEU A 364 1.34 15.58 23.01
C LEU A 364 1.56 14.66 21.80
N ARG A 365 0.83 13.54 21.69
CA ARG A 365 0.81 12.74 20.45
C ARG A 365 0.18 13.51 19.29
N ALA A 366 -0.90 14.26 19.54
CA ALA A 366 -1.56 15.07 18.51
C ALA A 366 -0.64 16.19 18.00
N ALA A 367 0.01 16.92 18.91
CA ALA A 367 0.98 17.96 18.59
C ALA A 367 2.12 17.43 17.71
N ARG A 368 2.73 16.31 18.10
CA ARG A 368 3.82 15.72 17.31
C ARG A 368 3.36 15.26 15.94
N ARG A 369 2.15 14.70 15.83
CA ARG A 369 1.57 14.31 14.54
C ARG A 369 1.29 15.53 13.65
N ALA A 370 0.92 16.66 14.24
CA ALA A 370 0.76 17.95 13.56
C ALA A 370 2.10 18.62 13.16
N GLY A 371 3.23 18.00 13.48
CA GLY A 371 4.56 18.46 13.08
C GLY A 371 5.22 19.43 14.06
N TYR A 372 4.72 19.56 15.29
CA TYR A 372 5.45 20.29 16.34
C TYR A 372 6.61 19.43 16.86
N THR A 373 7.83 19.90 16.61
CA THR A 373 9.11 19.27 16.98
C THR A 373 9.55 19.66 18.38
N ARG A 374 9.25 20.88 18.79
CA ARG A 374 9.50 21.44 20.12
C ARG A 374 8.18 21.69 20.84
N ILE A 375 8.03 21.15 22.05
CA ILE A 375 6.85 21.33 22.90
C ILE A 375 7.32 21.73 24.29
N ILE A 376 6.80 22.84 24.80
CA ILE A 376 7.07 23.34 26.16
C ILE A 376 5.81 23.09 26.98
N ALA A 377 5.92 22.20 27.97
CA ALA A 377 4.80 21.78 28.80
C ALA A 377 4.96 22.30 30.23
N TRP A 378 4.04 23.15 30.68
CA TRP A 378 3.90 23.55 32.07
C TRP A 378 3.18 22.46 32.85
N ALA A 379 3.89 21.74 33.72
CA ALA A 379 3.35 20.63 34.51
C ALA A 379 4.09 20.52 35.86
N PRO A 380 3.73 21.34 36.87
CA PRO A 380 4.37 21.32 38.18
C PRO A 380 4.15 20.00 38.94
N GLY A 381 2.96 19.37 38.84
CA GLY A 381 2.69 18.02 39.33
C GLY A 381 3.31 16.89 38.47
N GLY A 382 3.85 17.26 37.31
CA GLY A 382 4.56 16.39 36.40
C GLY A 382 3.65 15.62 35.43
N LEU A 383 4.24 15.13 34.34
CA LEU A 383 3.52 14.38 33.32
C LEU A 383 3.56 12.86 33.54
N PRO A 384 2.66 12.07 32.92
CA PRO A 384 2.75 10.61 32.91
C PRO A 384 4.09 10.10 32.35
N ARG A 385 4.59 8.96 32.86
CA ARG A 385 5.86 8.34 32.40
C ARG A 385 5.91 8.13 30.88
N SER A 386 4.77 7.77 30.26
CA SER A 386 4.65 7.55 28.82
C SER A 386 5.02 8.77 27.98
N VAL A 387 4.92 9.98 28.56
CA VAL A 387 5.18 11.24 27.86
C VAL A 387 6.49 11.90 28.26
N ARG A 388 6.98 11.68 29.49
CA ARG A 388 8.29 12.22 29.94
C ARG A 388 9.45 11.82 29.02
N MET A 389 9.38 10.64 28.42
CA MET A 389 10.41 10.13 27.50
C MET A 389 10.18 10.52 26.03
N MET A 390 9.20 11.37 25.73
CA MET A 390 8.95 11.80 24.36
C MET A 390 9.99 12.82 23.90
N PRO A 391 10.72 12.55 22.79
CA PRO A 391 11.68 13.52 22.27
C PRO A 391 10.97 14.80 21.81
N GLY A 392 11.58 15.94 22.14
CA GLY A 392 11.06 17.27 21.82
C GLY A 392 10.14 17.88 22.88
N VAL A 393 9.85 17.16 23.97
CA VAL A 393 9.04 17.68 25.09
C VAL A 393 9.96 18.20 26.19
N THR A 394 9.86 19.48 26.51
CA THR A 394 10.52 20.13 27.65
C THR A 394 9.48 20.36 28.74
N ILE A 395 9.66 19.75 29.90
CA ILE A 395 8.78 19.92 31.06
C ILE A 395 9.30 21.08 31.91
N VAL A 396 8.41 22.01 32.24
CA VAL A 396 8.72 23.21 33.01
C VAL A 396 7.82 23.26 34.23
N SER A 397 8.43 23.54 35.38
CA SER A 397 7.76 23.63 36.69
C SER A 397 8.05 24.95 37.42
N SER A 398 8.96 25.79 36.90
CA SER A 398 9.30 27.10 37.47
C SER A 398 8.96 28.24 36.49
N PRO A 399 8.31 29.33 36.96
CA PRO A 399 7.96 30.47 36.11
C PRO A 399 9.17 31.15 35.46
N ASP A 400 10.33 31.17 36.12
CA ASP A 400 11.55 31.78 35.57
C ASP A 400 12.10 30.96 34.41
N HIS A 401 12.06 29.63 34.52
CA HIS A 401 12.46 28.74 33.43
C HIS A 401 11.52 28.85 32.22
N TRP A 402 10.21 29.03 32.45
CA TRP A 402 9.24 29.31 31.38
C TRP A 402 9.60 30.60 30.63
N ARG A 403 9.83 31.69 31.38
CA ARG A 403 10.23 32.99 30.82
C ARG A 403 11.54 32.90 30.04
N ALA A 404 12.55 32.21 30.58
CA ALA A 404 13.85 32.03 29.94
C ALA A 404 13.76 31.27 28.59
N LEU A 405 12.91 30.24 28.51
CA LEU A 405 12.72 29.48 27.26
C LEU A 405 11.99 30.29 26.18
N LEU A 406 11.03 31.14 26.56
CA LEU A 406 10.28 31.97 25.63
C LEU A 406 11.02 33.24 25.22
N ALA A 407 11.93 33.76 26.05
CA ALA A 407 12.82 34.86 25.69
C ALA A 407 13.74 34.52 24.50
N GLN A 408 13.99 33.23 24.25
CA GLN A 408 14.76 32.75 23.10
C GLN A 408 13.96 32.78 21.78
N VAL A 409 12.65 33.02 21.84
CA VAL A 409 11.77 33.09 20.68
C VAL A 409 11.49 34.56 20.37
N PRO A 410 11.60 35.00 19.09
CA PRO A 410 11.27 36.38 18.73
C PRO A 410 9.84 36.75 19.18
N GLY A 411 9.68 37.92 19.82
CA GLY A 411 8.41 38.30 20.47
C GLY A 411 7.18 38.32 19.54
N GLU A 412 7.38 38.63 18.25
CA GLU A 412 6.34 38.65 17.23
C GLU A 412 6.00 37.25 16.67
N THR A 413 6.79 36.23 16.97
CA THR A 413 6.48 34.85 16.57
C THR A 413 5.18 34.41 17.22
N ARG A 414 4.28 33.84 16.41
CA ARG A 414 3.02 33.28 16.90
C ARG A 414 3.24 31.85 17.34
N LEU A 415 2.81 31.53 18.56
CA LEU A 415 2.91 30.22 19.16
C LEU A 415 1.51 29.64 19.34
N THR A 416 1.40 28.32 19.24
CA THR A 416 0.15 27.60 19.49
C THR A 416 0.11 27.19 20.94
N ALA A 417 -0.95 27.52 21.66
CA ALA A 417 -1.13 27.14 23.06
C ALA A 417 -2.42 26.32 23.28
N ILE A 418 -2.33 25.38 24.22
CA ILE A 418 -3.42 24.48 24.63
C ILE A 418 -3.45 24.44 26.15
N GLY A 419 -4.65 24.57 26.72
CA GLY A 419 -4.88 24.53 28.16
C GLY A 419 -5.23 23.14 28.72
N PRO A 420 -5.39 23.04 30.04
CA PRO A 420 -5.85 21.83 30.69
C PRO A 420 -7.27 21.47 30.23
N GLY A 421 -7.66 20.20 30.34
CA GLY A 421 -8.99 19.71 29.96
C GLY A 421 -9.35 19.86 28.47
N THR A 422 -8.41 20.30 27.62
CA THR A 422 -8.63 20.49 26.17
C THR A 422 -7.92 19.39 25.38
N VAL A 423 -8.68 18.61 24.60
CA VAL A 423 -8.13 17.56 23.72
C VAL A 423 -8.57 17.78 22.29
N VAL A 424 -7.62 17.85 21.38
CA VAL A 424 -7.86 18.18 19.97
C VAL A 424 -7.20 17.21 19.00
N SER A 425 -7.73 17.18 17.77
CA SER A 425 -7.13 16.40 16.67
C SER A 425 -5.80 16.99 16.19
N PRO A 426 -4.90 16.17 15.62
CA PRO A 426 -3.70 16.65 14.94
C PRO A 426 -4.00 17.60 13.78
N GLN A 427 -5.14 17.44 13.12
CA GLN A 427 -5.54 18.28 11.99
C GLN A 427 -5.84 19.70 12.45
N LEU A 428 -6.57 19.87 13.56
CA LEU A 428 -6.81 21.19 14.15
C LEU A 428 -5.51 21.89 14.54
N LEU A 429 -4.55 21.15 15.09
CA LEU A 429 -3.22 21.69 15.44
C LEU A 429 -2.36 22.03 14.23
N ALA A 430 -2.52 21.31 13.11
CA ALA A 430 -1.89 21.64 11.85
C ALA A 430 -2.55 22.85 11.19
N ASP A 431 -3.88 22.97 11.28
CA ASP A 431 -4.66 24.13 10.82
C ASP A 431 -4.21 25.39 11.59
N ALA A 432 -3.98 25.28 12.92
CA ALA A 432 -3.44 26.36 13.75
C ALA A 432 -2.12 26.96 13.22
N ARG A 433 -1.22 26.14 12.65
CA ARG A 433 0.06 26.62 12.07
C ARG A 433 -0.13 27.40 10.77
N ARG A 434 -1.24 27.18 10.07
CA ARG A 434 -1.52 27.79 8.76
C ARG A 434 -2.22 29.13 8.87
N VAL A 435 -2.74 29.46 10.06
CA VAL A 435 -3.38 30.74 10.32
C VAL A 435 -2.31 31.83 10.31
N SER A 436 -2.24 32.58 9.20
CA SER A 436 -1.28 33.68 8.97
C SER A 436 -1.85 35.04 9.35
N ALA A 437 -0.94 35.97 9.65
CA ALA A 437 -1.12 37.19 10.42
C ALA A 437 -2.08 38.24 9.80
N ALA A 438 -3.23 38.44 10.45
CA ALA A 438 -3.91 39.74 10.53
C ALA A 438 -4.88 39.79 11.75
N ILE A 439 -4.52 40.65 12.74
CA ILE A 439 -5.38 41.45 13.65
C ILE A 439 -6.21 40.72 14.76
N PRO A 440 -5.63 39.84 15.61
CA PRO A 440 -5.69 40.10 17.08
C PRO A 440 -4.48 39.57 17.90
N GLU A 441 -4.29 40.02 19.15
CA GLU A 441 -3.19 39.60 20.05
C GLU A 441 -3.27 38.11 20.46
N VAL A 442 -4.50 37.60 20.60
CA VAL A 442 -4.83 36.19 20.82
C VAL A 442 -5.92 35.81 19.81
N LEU A 443 -5.75 34.67 19.13
CA LEU A 443 -6.70 34.20 18.12
C LEU A 443 -7.11 32.76 18.40
N ASP A 444 -8.41 32.50 18.45
CA ASP A 444 -8.95 31.14 18.53
C ASP A 444 -8.86 30.43 17.18
N VAL A 445 -8.49 29.15 17.23
CA VAL A 445 -8.47 28.29 16.06
C VAL A 445 -9.81 27.57 15.99
N ALA A 446 -10.63 27.87 14.99
CA ALA A 446 -11.93 27.23 14.83
C ALA A 446 -11.80 25.72 14.54
N ALA A 447 -12.64 24.90 15.18
CA ALA A 447 -12.73 23.47 14.90
C ALA A 447 -13.52 23.16 13.61
N GLY A 448 -14.26 24.14 13.08
CA GLY A 448 -15.06 24.02 11.87
C GLY A 448 -16.12 25.11 11.80
N PRO A 449 -16.96 25.12 10.74
CA PRO A 449 -18.11 26.02 10.65
C PRO A 449 -19.01 25.88 11.89
N GLY A 450 -19.33 26.99 12.57
CA GLY A 450 -20.13 26.99 13.80
C GLY A 450 -19.36 26.68 15.09
N PHE A 451 -18.08 26.29 15.01
CA PHE A 451 -17.24 25.92 16.16
C PHE A 451 -16.01 26.84 16.27
N GLY A 452 -16.25 28.13 16.53
CA GLY A 452 -15.21 29.17 16.53
C GLY A 452 -14.22 29.09 17.70
N MET A 453 -14.62 28.53 18.85
CA MET A 453 -13.81 28.48 20.07
C MET A 453 -13.46 27.02 20.43
N SER A 454 -12.39 26.49 19.84
CA SER A 454 -11.98 25.09 20.08
C SER A 454 -11.21 24.87 21.39
N GLY A 455 -10.74 25.94 22.03
CA GLY A 455 -9.79 25.89 23.15
C GLY A 455 -8.32 25.90 22.73
N VAL A 456 -8.02 25.92 21.43
CA VAL A 456 -6.66 26.12 20.88
C VAL A 456 -6.50 27.57 20.46
N VAL A 457 -5.41 28.20 20.89
CA VAL A 457 -5.13 29.61 20.58
C VAL A 457 -3.79 29.80 19.87
N ARG A 458 -3.73 30.81 19.01
CA ARG A 458 -2.49 31.39 18.46
C ARG A 458 -2.20 32.70 19.16
N VAL A 459 -1.09 32.76 19.89
CA VAL A 459 -0.68 33.89 20.75
C VAL A 459 0.69 34.40 20.34
N ARG A 460 1.00 35.68 20.58
CA ARG A 460 2.38 36.17 20.40
C ARG A 460 3.30 35.62 21.49
N ALA A 461 4.56 35.38 21.14
CA ALA A 461 5.57 34.93 22.08
C ALA A 461 5.78 35.94 23.24
N SER A 462 5.65 37.25 22.95
CA SER A 462 5.72 38.30 23.98
C SER A 462 4.64 38.16 25.06
N LEU A 463 3.39 37.91 24.68
CA LEU A 463 2.29 37.64 25.61
C LEU A 463 2.48 36.31 26.33
N ALA A 464 2.84 35.26 25.58
CA ALA A 464 3.03 33.92 26.11
C ALA A 464 4.17 33.83 27.15
N GLY A 465 5.15 34.74 27.08
CA GLY A 465 6.19 34.92 28.08
C GLY A 465 5.62 35.12 29.48
N ASN A 466 4.48 35.81 29.60
CA ASN A 466 3.70 35.87 30.82
C ASN A 466 2.73 34.68 30.90
N ARG A 467 3.14 33.63 31.62
CA ARG A 467 2.37 32.41 31.82
C ARG A 467 0.96 32.67 32.36
N GLU A 468 0.79 33.61 33.28
CA GLU A 468 -0.50 33.87 33.93
C GLU A 468 -1.50 34.45 32.94
N ARG A 469 -1.10 35.47 32.17
CA ARG A 469 -1.93 36.02 31.08
C ARG A 469 -2.32 34.96 30.05
N LEU A 470 -1.38 34.09 29.67
CA LEU A 470 -1.70 32.97 28.78
C LEU A 470 -2.71 32.00 29.41
N THR A 471 -2.55 31.70 30.69
CA THR A 471 -3.42 30.78 31.43
C THR A 471 -4.83 31.34 31.57
N ASP A 472 -4.97 32.65 31.83
CA ASP A 472 -6.28 33.32 31.92
C ASP A 472 -7.03 33.23 30.59
N HIS A 473 -6.35 33.49 29.46
CA HIS A 473 -6.95 33.30 28.15
C HIS A 473 -7.40 31.85 27.89
N LEU A 474 -6.61 30.86 28.30
CA LEU A 474 -6.99 29.45 28.18
C LEU A 474 -8.15 29.10 29.13
N ARG A 475 -8.21 29.71 30.31
CA ARG A 475 -9.28 29.55 31.29
C ARG A 475 -10.60 30.10 30.76
N ASP A 476 -10.63 31.31 30.21
CA ASP A 476 -11.86 31.87 29.60
C ASP A 476 -12.47 30.93 28.55
N ARG A 477 -11.61 30.24 27.81
CA ARG A 477 -12.00 29.29 26.77
C ARG A 477 -12.47 27.96 27.31
N ILE A 478 -11.95 27.45 28.42
CA ILE A 478 -12.49 26.21 29.01
C ILE A 478 -13.87 26.43 29.64
N TRP A 479 -14.14 27.65 30.13
CA TRP A 479 -15.41 28.03 30.76
C TRP A 479 -16.46 28.60 29.81
N SER A 480 -16.11 28.89 28.56
CA SER A 480 -17.05 29.40 27.55
C SER A 480 -18.16 28.38 27.21
N CYS A 481 -19.40 28.87 27.10
CA CYS A 481 -20.58 28.10 26.65
C CYS A 481 -20.64 27.89 25.13
N ALA A 482 -19.58 28.22 24.38
CA ALA A 482 -19.54 27.99 22.94
C ALA A 482 -19.80 26.51 22.59
N PRO A 483 -20.49 26.21 21.48
CA PRO A 483 -20.78 24.84 21.09
C PRO A 483 -19.49 24.07 20.75
N MET A 484 -19.51 22.75 20.99
CA MET A 484 -18.42 21.84 20.64
C MET A 484 -18.90 20.80 19.63
N PRO A 485 -18.04 20.36 18.70
CA PRO A 485 -18.42 19.40 17.69
C PRO A 485 -18.74 18.03 18.32
N THR A 486 -19.86 17.46 17.89
CA THR A 486 -20.27 16.12 18.28
C THR A 486 -19.43 15.06 17.57
N GLY A 487 -19.42 13.83 18.12
CA GLY A 487 -18.64 12.74 17.52
C GLY A 487 -19.10 12.39 16.09
N ASP A 488 -20.40 12.57 15.79
CA ASP A 488 -20.95 12.30 14.47
C ASP A 488 -20.51 13.36 13.45
N GLU A 489 -20.49 14.64 13.82
CA GLU A 489 -19.96 15.75 12.98
C GLU A 489 -18.46 15.58 12.69
N VAL A 490 -17.69 15.08 13.66
CA VAL A 490 -16.27 14.75 13.47
C VAL A 490 -16.12 13.55 12.55
N SER A 491 -16.89 12.47 12.76
CA SER A 491 -16.80 11.24 11.95
C SER A 491 -17.18 11.46 10.49
N SER A 492 -18.06 12.43 10.22
CA SER A 492 -18.53 12.81 8.89
C SER A 492 -17.67 13.89 8.23
N GLY A 493 -16.65 14.41 8.95
CA GLY A 493 -15.70 15.39 8.43
C GLY A 493 -16.21 16.83 8.38
N HIS A 494 -17.36 17.13 9.00
CA HIS A 494 -17.90 18.49 9.07
C HIS A 494 -17.09 19.39 10.03
N ALA A 495 -16.51 18.79 11.07
CA ALA A 495 -15.67 19.49 12.04
C ALA A 495 -14.45 18.66 12.45
N ARG A 496 -13.41 19.33 12.95
CA ARG A 496 -12.25 18.73 13.59
C ARG A 496 -12.60 18.33 15.03
N LEU A 497 -12.00 17.24 15.52
CA LEU A 497 -12.17 16.87 16.92
C LEU A 497 -11.62 17.96 17.83
N ALA A 498 -12.47 18.48 18.71
CA ALA A 498 -12.12 19.31 19.85
C ALA A 498 -13.01 18.91 21.03
N LEU A 499 -12.42 18.78 22.21
CA LEU A 499 -13.09 18.42 23.46
C LEU A 499 -12.63 19.40 24.53
N ARG A 500 -13.57 19.87 25.35
CA ARG A 500 -13.33 20.65 26.57
C ARG A 500 -14.09 19.95 27.69
N PHE A 501 -13.42 19.66 28.79
CA PHE A 501 -14.01 19.07 29.98
C PHE A 501 -13.24 19.56 31.19
N ARG A 502 -13.95 19.76 32.31
CA ARG A 502 -13.42 20.49 33.48
C ARG A 502 -13.24 19.64 34.72
N SER A 503 -13.97 18.53 34.79
CA SER A 503 -14.03 17.66 35.96
C SER A 503 -14.14 16.19 35.54
N LEU A 504 -13.93 15.30 36.50
CA LEU A 504 -14.03 13.85 36.29
C LEU A 504 -15.43 13.39 35.84
N SER A 505 -16.51 14.10 36.21
CA SER A 505 -17.88 13.76 35.80
C SER A 505 -18.10 13.91 34.29
N GLU A 506 -17.41 14.86 33.66
CA GLU A 506 -17.53 15.16 32.22
C GLU A 506 -16.67 14.22 31.34
N VAL A 507 -15.76 13.44 31.93
CA VAL A 507 -14.87 12.50 31.20
C VAL A 507 -15.67 11.44 30.44
N SER A 508 -16.78 10.95 31.01
CA SER A 508 -17.64 9.96 30.35
C SER A 508 -18.24 10.47 29.03
N GLN A 509 -18.60 11.76 28.98
CA GLN A 509 -19.11 12.42 27.79
C GLN A 509 -17.98 12.62 26.76
N ALA A 510 -16.79 13.03 27.21
CA ALA A 510 -15.61 13.14 26.34
C ALA A 510 -15.24 11.78 25.70
N ASP A 511 -15.32 10.69 26.47
CA ASP A 511 -15.13 9.32 26.01
C ASP A 511 -16.15 8.93 24.93
N ALA A 512 -17.42 9.23 25.15
CA ALA A 512 -18.49 8.93 24.21
C ALA A 512 -18.29 9.67 22.88
N THR A 513 -17.96 10.96 22.94
CA THR A 513 -17.68 11.79 21.75
C THR A 513 -16.48 11.26 20.98
N MET A 514 -15.39 10.91 21.67
CA MET A 514 -14.19 10.37 21.03
C MET A 514 -14.41 9.00 20.40
N ARG A 515 -15.21 8.13 21.04
CA ARG A 515 -15.62 6.83 20.48
C ARG A 515 -16.42 7.01 19.19
N ARG A 516 -17.41 7.90 19.18
CA ARG A 516 -18.22 8.20 17.99
C ARG A 516 -17.40 8.84 16.86
N ALA A 517 -16.47 9.73 17.20
CA ALA A 517 -15.54 10.33 16.24
C ALA A 517 -14.62 9.30 15.52
N ALA A 518 -14.43 8.10 16.09
CA ALA A 518 -13.59 7.06 15.50
C ALA A 518 -14.29 6.23 14.40
N PHE A 519 -15.61 6.35 14.24
CA PHE A 519 -16.40 5.66 13.22
C PHE A 519 -16.06 6.19 11.82
N LYS A 520 -16.09 5.33 10.80
CA LYS A 520 -15.95 5.78 9.41
C LYS A 520 -17.33 6.16 8.85
N GLN A 521 -17.43 7.27 8.14
CA GLN A 521 -18.66 7.68 7.43
C GLN A 521 -19.18 6.61 6.45
N THR A 522 -18.26 5.80 5.91
CA THR A 522 -18.56 4.72 4.95
C THR A 522 -19.00 3.41 5.60
N ASP A 523 -19.01 3.30 6.94
CA ASP A 523 -19.38 2.06 7.62
C ASP A 523 -20.87 1.72 7.39
N ALA A 524 -21.10 0.60 6.69
CA ALA A 524 -22.43 0.01 6.52
C ALA A 524 -23.03 -0.43 7.87
N LYS A 525 -24.35 -0.71 7.92
CA LYS A 525 -25.05 -1.07 9.17
C LYS A 525 -24.33 -2.17 9.97
N LEU A 526 -23.87 -3.22 9.28
CA LEU A 526 -23.18 -4.34 9.91
C LEU A 526 -21.74 -3.99 10.34
N ALA A 527 -21.03 -3.15 9.58
CA ALA A 527 -19.73 -2.63 10.00
C ALA A 527 -19.87 -1.80 11.28
N ARG A 528 -20.91 -0.95 11.41
CA ARG A 528 -21.21 -0.23 12.65
C ARG A 528 -21.58 -1.15 13.80
N PHE A 529 -22.21 -2.30 13.53
CA PHE A 529 -22.44 -3.32 14.54
C PHE A 529 -21.12 -3.93 15.03
N ASN A 530 -20.23 -4.32 14.11
CA ASN A 530 -18.89 -4.80 14.45
C ASN A 530 -18.12 -3.75 15.29
N ARG A 531 -18.26 -2.45 14.99
CA ARG A 531 -17.65 -1.35 15.76
C ARG A 531 -18.07 -1.33 17.24
N ARG A 532 -19.27 -1.79 17.57
CA ARG A 532 -19.73 -1.87 18.98
C ARG A 532 -18.93 -2.90 19.77
N ILE A 533 -18.37 -3.90 19.10
CA ILE A 533 -17.54 -4.95 19.69
C ILE A 533 -16.06 -4.59 19.58
N SER A 534 -15.60 -4.08 18.43
CA SER A 534 -14.18 -3.76 18.22
C SER A 534 -13.70 -2.55 19.01
N LEU A 535 -14.49 -1.48 19.14
CA LEU A 535 -14.06 -0.25 19.83
C LEU A 535 -13.71 -0.45 21.31
N PRO A 536 -14.52 -1.17 22.13
CA PRO A 536 -14.14 -1.52 23.49
C PRO A 536 -12.81 -2.28 23.56
N ILE A 537 -12.60 -3.25 22.65
CA ILE A 537 -11.36 -4.03 22.56
C ILE A 537 -10.19 -3.10 22.22
N SER A 538 -10.34 -2.25 21.21
CA SER A 538 -9.34 -1.26 20.82
C SER A 538 -8.95 -0.36 22.00
N ILE A 539 -9.93 0.17 22.74
CA ILE A 539 -9.70 1.05 23.89
C ILE A 539 -8.97 0.32 25.02
N ALA A 540 -9.32 -0.94 25.28
CA ALA A 540 -8.61 -1.78 26.25
C ALA A 540 -7.16 -2.05 25.82
N LEU A 541 -6.88 -2.13 24.51
CA LEU A 541 -5.54 -2.32 23.96
C LEU A 541 -4.70 -1.03 23.90
N LEU A 542 -5.30 0.16 23.98
CA LEU A 542 -4.57 1.43 23.93
C LEU A 542 -3.46 1.59 24.97
N PRO A 543 -3.64 1.24 26.27
CA PRO A 543 -2.56 1.31 27.26
C PRO A 543 -1.40 0.32 27.01
N THR A 544 -1.61 -0.71 26.18
CA THR A 544 -0.59 -1.74 25.90
C THR A 544 0.39 -1.27 24.82
N PRO A 545 1.57 -1.90 24.68
CA PRO A 545 2.52 -1.63 23.59
C PRO A 545 2.03 -2.10 22.22
N VAL A 546 0.85 -2.73 22.12
CA VAL A 546 0.28 -3.18 20.84
C VAL A 546 0.11 -1.99 19.89
N THR A 547 0.65 -2.15 18.68
CA THR A 547 0.58 -1.16 17.60
C THR A 547 -0.48 -1.57 16.58
N ALA A 548 -0.98 -0.61 15.80
CA ALA A 548 -1.93 -0.89 14.71
C ALA A 548 -1.41 -1.99 13.77
N ASN A 549 -0.13 -1.93 13.35
CA ASN A 549 0.44 -2.92 12.46
C ASN A 549 0.53 -4.33 13.07
N MET A 550 0.79 -4.43 14.38
CA MET A 550 0.77 -5.73 15.08
C MET A 550 -0.64 -6.33 15.06
N MET A 551 -1.66 -5.48 15.24
CA MET A 551 -3.06 -5.89 15.14
C MET A 551 -3.41 -6.35 13.71
N SER A 552 -3.00 -5.61 12.67
CA SER A 552 -3.20 -6.02 11.27
C SER A 552 -2.57 -7.39 10.97
N VAL A 553 -1.35 -7.63 11.44
CA VAL A 553 -0.68 -8.93 11.27
C VAL A 553 -1.41 -10.04 12.03
N PHE A 554 -1.86 -9.78 13.25
CA PHE A 554 -2.62 -10.74 14.04
C PHE A 554 -3.92 -11.14 13.34
N VAL A 555 -4.69 -10.16 12.86
CA VAL A 555 -5.93 -10.39 12.08
C VAL A 555 -5.65 -11.16 10.80
N PHE A 556 -4.56 -10.84 10.09
CA PHE A 556 -4.13 -11.61 8.92
C PHE A 556 -3.87 -13.08 9.25
N VAL A 557 -3.17 -13.37 10.35
CA VAL A 557 -2.90 -14.74 10.81
C VAL A 557 -4.20 -15.48 11.13
N LEU A 558 -5.15 -14.84 11.83
CA LEU A 558 -6.46 -15.43 12.10
C LEU A 558 -7.22 -15.75 10.80
N GLY A 559 -7.16 -14.85 9.82
CA GLY A 559 -7.71 -15.06 8.49
C GLY A 559 -7.13 -16.28 7.79
N MET A 560 -5.80 -16.44 7.79
CA MET A 560 -5.14 -17.61 7.20
C MET A 560 -5.45 -18.90 7.95
N ALA A 561 -5.50 -18.85 9.28
CA ALA A 561 -5.88 -19.99 10.11
C ALA A 561 -7.33 -20.45 9.82
N SER A 562 -8.26 -19.51 9.59
CA SER A 562 -9.64 -19.85 9.20
C SER A 562 -9.69 -20.57 7.85
N ALA A 563 -8.92 -20.09 6.86
CA ALA A 563 -8.79 -20.73 5.55
C ALA A 563 -8.21 -22.15 5.63
N TRP A 564 -7.22 -22.37 6.49
CA TRP A 564 -6.66 -23.70 6.74
C TRP A 564 -7.68 -24.62 7.41
N LEU A 565 -8.46 -24.14 8.38
CA LEU A 565 -9.54 -24.93 8.98
C LEU A 565 -10.61 -25.32 7.96
N PHE A 566 -11.00 -24.40 7.07
CA PHE A 566 -11.92 -24.72 5.97
C PHE A 566 -11.38 -25.80 5.04
N SER A 567 -10.07 -25.84 4.77
CA SER A 567 -9.48 -26.81 3.85
C SER A 567 -9.44 -28.25 4.38
N ARG A 568 -9.77 -28.46 5.66
CA ARG A 568 -9.86 -29.79 6.26
C ARG A 568 -11.08 -30.60 5.82
N GLY A 569 -12.15 -29.93 5.36
CA GLY A 569 -13.39 -30.59 4.90
C GLY A 569 -14.22 -31.27 6.01
N GLU A 570 -13.88 -31.08 7.27
CA GLU A 570 -14.58 -31.64 8.44
C GLU A 570 -15.58 -30.64 9.03
N TYR A 571 -16.70 -31.12 9.59
CA TYR A 571 -17.75 -30.25 10.16
C TYR A 571 -17.23 -29.35 11.28
N VAL A 572 -16.56 -29.93 12.30
CA VAL A 572 -16.05 -29.18 13.45
C VAL A 572 -15.00 -28.15 13.01
N ALA A 573 -14.10 -28.54 12.10
CA ALA A 573 -13.12 -27.63 11.52
C ALA A 573 -13.81 -26.49 10.74
N GLY A 574 -14.89 -26.78 10.01
CA GLY A 574 -15.70 -25.78 9.31
C GLY A 574 -16.36 -24.77 10.25
N VAL A 575 -16.95 -25.23 11.36
CA VAL A 575 -17.57 -24.34 12.37
C VAL A 575 -16.51 -23.48 13.05
N LEU A 576 -15.39 -24.05 13.46
CA LEU A 576 -14.26 -23.31 14.04
C LEU A 576 -13.67 -22.31 13.05
N GLY A 577 -13.53 -22.70 11.78
CA GLY A 577 -13.08 -21.83 10.70
C GLY A 577 -14.03 -20.64 10.50
N GLY A 578 -15.35 -20.89 10.52
CA GLY A 578 -16.38 -19.85 10.44
C GLY A 578 -16.33 -18.89 11.62
N ALA A 579 -16.20 -19.40 12.85
CA ALA A 579 -16.08 -18.59 14.06
C ALA A 579 -14.81 -17.72 14.02
N LEU A 580 -13.68 -18.29 13.59
CA LEU A 580 -12.40 -17.60 13.49
C LEU A 580 -12.40 -16.52 12.39
N SER A 581 -13.02 -16.82 11.25
CA SER A 581 -13.26 -15.88 10.15
C SER A 581 -14.13 -14.70 10.61
N LEU A 582 -15.19 -14.97 11.37
CA LEU A 582 -16.05 -13.95 11.95
C LEU A 582 -15.29 -13.09 12.98
N ALA A 583 -14.53 -13.72 13.87
CA ALA A 583 -13.68 -13.02 14.83
C ALA A 583 -12.66 -12.12 14.13
N ALA A 584 -11.99 -12.62 13.07
CA ALA A 584 -11.06 -11.83 12.27
C ALA A 584 -11.73 -10.59 11.65
N SER A 585 -12.96 -10.72 11.14
CA SER A 585 -13.73 -9.59 10.57
C SER A 585 -14.13 -8.54 11.60
N ILE A 586 -14.49 -8.94 12.83
CA ILE A 586 -14.77 -8.00 13.91
C ILE A 586 -13.48 -7.29 14.35
N LEU A 587 -12.41 -8.06 14.54
CA LEU A 587 -11.11 -7.58 15.02
C LEU A 587 -10.35 -6.74 14.00
N ASP A 588 -10.61 -6.91 12.71
CA ASP A 588 -10.08 -6.08 11.63
C ASP A 588 -10.44 -4.59 11.81
N GLY A 589 -11.55 -4.29 12.49
CA GLY A 589 -11.85 -2.91 12.86
C GLY A 589 -10.81 -2.27 13.79
N CYS A 590 -10.12 -3.08 14.60
CA CYS A 590 -9.30 -2.60 15.71
C CYS A 590 -8.00 -1.95 15.27
N ASP A 591 -7.39 -2.39 14.16
CA ASP A 591 -6.10 -1.84 13.72
C ASP A 591 -6.23 -0.36 13.32
N GLY A 592 -7.28 -0.02 12.56
CA GLY A 592 -7.61 1.34 12.15
C GLY A 592 -8.11 2.19 13.30
N GLU A 593 -8.84 1.61 14.25
CA GLU A 593 -9.26 2.31 15.49
C GLU A 593 -8.05 2.67 16.36
N ILE A 594 -7.15 1.72 16.60
CA ILE A 594 -5.89 1.95 17.33
C ILE A 594 -5.04 2.97 16.57
N ALA A 595 -4.97 2.89 15.24
CA ALA A 595 -4.23 3.86 14.42
C ALA A 595 -4.79 5.28 14.57
N ARG A 596 -6.12 5.46 14.52
CA ARG A 596 -6.79 6.75 14.71
C ARG A 596 -6.65 7.26 16.14
N LEU A 597 -6.87 6.41 17.14
CA LEU A 597 -6.86 6.79 18.56
C LEU A 597 -5.45 7.02 19.13
N LYS A 598 -4.41 6.36 18.60
CA LYS A 598 -2.98 6.62 18.94
C LYS A 598 -2.29 7.61 17.99
N TYR A 599 -2.97 8.09 16.94
CA TYR A 599 -2.40 8.88 15.84
C TYR A 599 -1.20 8.20 15.14
N GLN A 600 -1.29 6.87 14.99
CA GLN A 600 -0.27 6.00 14.40
C GLN A 600 -0.55 5.60 12.94
N GLU A 601 -1.50 6.27 12.27
CA GLU A 601 -1.79 6.04 10.86
C GLU A 601 -0.52 6.14 10.00
N SER A 602 -0.30 5.12 9.17
CA SER A 602 0.89 5.03 8.33
C SER A 602 0.54 4.45 6.97
N ALA A 603 1.29 4.85 5.94
CA ALA A 603 1.14 4.31 4.58
C ALA A 603 1.36 2.79 4.54
N LEU A 604 2.25 2.29 5.40
CA LEU A 604 2.49 0.86 5.53
C LEU A 604 1.31 0.14 6.17
N GLY A 605 0.70 0.70 7.22
CA GLY A 605 -0.50 0.12 7.82
C GLY A 605 -1.65 0.00 6.82
N CYS A 606 -1.91 1.08 6.05
CA CYS A 606 -2.90 1.07 4.97
C CYS A 606 -2.59 0.04 3.87
N TRP A 607 -1.30 -0.17 3.55
CA TRP A 607 -0.88 -1.20 2.61
C TRP A 607 -1.02 -2.61 3.17
N LEU A 608 -0.69 -2.83 4.44
CA LEU A 608 -0.89 -4.10 5.15
C LEU A 608 -2.37 -4.45 5.24
N GLU A 609 -3.24 -3.48 5.55
CA GLU A 609 -4.70 -3.62 5.49
C GLU A 609 -5.10 -4.11 4.09
N THR A 610 -4.73 -3.35 3.05
CA THR A 610 -5.07 -3.71 1.65
C THR A 610 -4.61 -5.12 1.24
N ILE A 611 -3.40 -5.54 1.62
CA ILE A 611 -2.91 -6.89 1.33
C ILE A 611 -3.64 -7.94 2.15
N GLY A 612 -3.81 -7.69 3.45
CA GLY A 612 -4.52 -8.57 4.36
C GLY A 612 -5.93 -8.87 3.85
N ASP A 613 -6.65 -7.84 3.38
CA ASP A 613 -7.98 -7.96 2.78
C ASP A 613 -7.98 -8.92 1.60
N TYR A 614 -7.11 -8.69 0.61
CA TYR A 614 -7.11 -9.49 -0.62
C TYR A 614 -6.63 -10.91 -0.37
N SER A 615 -5.56 -11.07 0.41
CA SER A 615 -5.05 -12.38 0.77
C SER A 615 -6.08 -13.19 1.56
N TYR A 616 -6.85 -12.55 2.45
CA TYR A 616 -7.95 -13.19 3.17
C TYR A 616 -8.99 -13.79 2.22
N TYR A 617 -9.51 -13.03 1.26
CA TYR A 617 -10.50 -13.53 0.30
C TYR A 617 -9.98 -14.71 -0.52
N VAL A 618 -8.74 -14.59 -1.03
CA VAL A 618 -8.11 -15.66 -1.80
C VAL A 618 -7.96 -16.92 -0.95
N ALA A 619 -7.40 -16.80 0.25
CA ALA A 619 -7.17 -17.94 1.14
C ALA A 619 -8.48 -18.62 1.54
N VAL A 620 -9.50 -17.86 1.96
CA VAL A 620 -10.78 -18.42 2.39
C VAL A 620 -11.49 -19.15 1.24
N PHE A 621 -11.53 -18.57 0.03
CA PHE A 621 -12.17 -19.25 -1.10
C PHE A 621 -11.39 -20.49 -1.55
N VAL A 622 -10.06 -20.46 -1.55
CA VAL A 622 -9.24 -21.64 -1.82
C VAL A 622 -9.48 -22.72 -0.76
N GLY A 623 -9.49 -22.34 0.51
CA GLY A 623 -9.74 -23.25 1.64
C GLY A 623 -11.12 -23.89 1.56
N LEU A 624 -12.17 -23.10 1.32
CA LEU A 624 -13.54 -23.59 1.14
C LEU A 624 -13.69 -24.50 -0.09
N THR A 625 -12.97 -24.20 -1.18
CA THR A 625 -13.00 -25.04 -2.39
C THR A 625 -12.36 -26.40 -2.12
N ILE A 626 -11.16 -26.42 -1.53
CA ILE A 626 -10.46 -27.65 -1.16
C ILE A 626 -11.30 -28.46 -0.16
N GLY A 627 -11.81 -27.80 0.88
CA GLY A 627 -12.63 -28.43 1.91
C GLY A 627 -13.93 -28.98 1.36
N GLY A 628 -14.60 -28.24 0.47
CA GLY A 628 -15.83 -28.69 -0.17
C GLY A 628 -15.63 -29.94 -1.04
N ILE A 629 -14.51 -30.02 -1.78
CA ILE A 629 -14.15 -31.23 -2.54
C ILE A 629 -13.92 -32.41 -1.60
N GLN A 630 -13.18 -32.20 -0.50
CA GLN A 630 -12.93 -33.26 0.49
C GLN A 630 -14.22 -33.74 1.17
N GLN A 631 -15.12 -32.81 1.50
CA GLN A 631 -16.37 -33.09 2.19
C GLN A 631 -17.39 -33.84 1.31
N THR A 632 -17.49 -33.47 0.03
CA THR A 632 -18.56 -33.95 -0.87
C THR A 632 -18.09 -34.99 -1.89
N GLY A 633 -16.77 -35.07 -2.15
CA GLY A 633 -16.21 -35.83 -3.27
C GLY A 633 -16.50 -35.22 -4.65
N TRP A 634 -17.21 -34.08 -4.74
CA TRP A 634 -17.68 -33.52 -6.00
C TRP A 634 -16.58 -32.69 -6.68
N ALA A 635 -15.85 -33.31 -7.61
CA ALA A 635 -14.72 -32.69 -8.31
C ALA A 635 -15.08 -31.40 -9.07
N ALA A 636 -16.35 -31.20 -9.44
CA ALA A 636 -16.82 -29.99 -10.12
C ALA A 636 -16.74 -28.73 -9.25
N LEU A 637 -16.58 -28.86 -7.92
CA LEU A 637 -16.29 -27.71 -7.04
C LEU A 637 -14.95 -27.06 -7.36
N GLY A 638 -13.98 -27.80 -7.90
CA GLY A 638 -12.68 -27.26 -8.33
C GLY A 638 -12.80 -26.16 -9.38
N PRO A 639 -13.37 -26.44 -10.57
CA PRO A 639 -13.58 -25.40 -11.59
C PRO A 639 -14.53 -24.29 -11.14
N LEU A 640 -15.55 -24.59 -10.32
CA LEU A 640 -16.43 -23.55 -9.75
C LEU A 640 -15.67 -22.61 -8.80
N GLY A 641 -14.83 -23.15 -7.91
CA GLY A 641 -13.98 -22.37 -7.03
C GLY A 641 -12.96 -21.54 -7.80
N ALA A 642 -12.36 -22.09 -8.86
CA ALA A 642 -11.48 -21.34 -9.76
C ALA A 642 -12.20 -20.19 -10.47
N ALA A 643 -13.44 -20.41 -10.91
CA ALA A 643 -14.28 -19.38 -11.52
C ALA A 643 -14.65 -18.27 -10.52
N GLY A 644 -15.01 -18.63 -9.28
CA GLY A 644 -15.29 -17.67 -8.21
C GLY A 644 -14.08 -16.85 -7.80
N LEU A 645 -12.91 -17.49 -7.69
CA LEU A 645 -11.65 -16.81 -7.42
C LEU A 645 -11.28 -15.84 -8.54
N SER A 646 -11.37 -16.28 -9.79
CA SER A 646 -11.09 -15.44 -10.97
C SER A 646 -12.01 -14.22 -11.02
N GLY A 647 -13.32 -14.42 -10.80
CA GLY A 647 -14.29 -13.34 -10.72
C GLY A 647 -14.02 -12.35 -9.58
N THR A 648 -13.53 -12.84 -8.44
CA THR A 648 -13.15 -12.00 -7.29
C THR A 648 -11.92 -11.16 -7.60
N LEU A 649 -10.89 -11.75 -8.21
CA LEU A 649 -9.68 -11.04 -8.62
C LEU A 649 -9.98 -9.98 -9.70
N LEU A 650 -10.84 -10.29 -10.67
CA LEU A 650 -11.33 -9.33 -11.66
C LEU A 650 -12.11 -8.20 -11.00
N SER A 651 -12.99 -8.51 -10.05
CA SER A 651 -13.72 -7.52 -9.27
C SER A 651 -12.79 -6.58 -8.52
N PHE A 652 -11.74 -7.10 -7.88
CA PHE A 652 -10.72 -6.27 -7.22
C PHE A 652 -9.95 -5.42 -8.21
N ALA A 653 -9.53 -5.97 -9.34
CA ALA A 653 -8.85 -5.19 -10.38
C ALA A 653 -9.72 -4.02 -10.84
N LEU A 654 -11.01 -4.26 -11.09
CA LEU A 654 -11.98 -3.24 -11.50
C LEU A 654 -12.32 -2.24 -10.38
N LEU A 655 -12.42 -2.68 -9.13
CA LEU A 655 -12.67 -1.78 -7.98
C LEU A 655 -11.45 -0.93 -7.64
N ILE A 656 -10.24 -1.49 -7.69
CA ILE A 656 -9.00 -0.72 -7.60
C ILE A 656 -8.96 0.29 -8.75
N PHE A 657 -9.38 -0.15 -9.94
CA PHE A 657 -9.48 0.72 -11.08
C PHE A 657 -10.50 1.86 -10.85
N LEU A 658 -11.75 1.57 -10.51
CA LEU A 658 -12.79 2.56 -10.21
C LEU A 658 -12.40 3.47 -9.04
N ARG A 659 -11.80 2.92 -7.98
CA ARG A 659 -11.31 3.67 -6.81
C ARG A 659 -10.30 4.72 -7.22
N ARG A 660 -9.24 4.39 -7.97
CA ARG A 660 -8.30 5.46 -8.33
C ARG A 660 -8.87 6.38 -9.43
N THR A 661 -10.01 6.03 -10.03
CA THR A 661 -10.64 6.78 -11.14
C THR A 661 -11.67 7.80 -10.67
N ILE A 662 -12.55 7.42 -9.74
CA ILE A 662 -13.61 8.28 -9.22
C ILE A 662 -13.10 9.16 -8.06
N THR A 663 -12.11 8.67 -7.29
CA THR A 663 -11.91 9.20 -5.94
C THR A 663 -10.88 10.31 -5.79
N LEU A 664 -10.19 10.76 -6.83
CA LEU A 664 -9.52 12.08 -6.85
C LEU A 664 -8.64 12.43 -5.62
N GLY A 665 -8.05 11.44 -4.95
CA GLY A 665 -7.27 11.63 -3.71
C GLY A 665 -8.05 11.77 -2.40
N ARG A 666 -9.38 11.55 -2.36
CA ARG A 666 -10.23 11.54 -1.15
C ARG A 666 -10.89 10.16 -0.93
N PRO A 667 -10.18 9.15 -0.41
CA PRO A 667 -10.64 7.75 -0.34
C PRO A 667 -12.06 7.55 0.25
N GLU A 668 -12.53 8.46 1.10
CA GLU A 668 -13.88 8.49 1.67
C GLU A 668 -15.03 8.68 0.66
N THR A 669 -14.82 9.30 -0.51
CA THR A 669 -15.93 9.67 -1.42
C THR A 669 -16.35 8.58 -2.41
N LEU A 670 -15.60 7.49 -2.56
CA LEU A 670 -15.90 6.44 -3.55
C LEU A 670 -17.24 5.77 -3.25
N HIS A 671 -17.46 5.39 -2.00
CA HIS A 671 -18.70 4.72 -1.62
C HIS A 671 -19.90 5.69 -1.68
N ALA A 672 -19.70 6.98 -1.40
CA ALA A 672 -20.75 7.99 -1.52
C ALA A 672 -21.12 8.26 -3.00
N VAL A 673 -20.12 8.45 -3.88
CA VAL A 673 -20.32 8.72 -5.31
C VAL A 673 -20.80 7.48 -6.06
N ALA A 674 -20.24 6.30 -5.78
CA ALA A 674 -20.72 5.05 -6.35
C ALA A 674 -22.15 4.78 -5.88
N ARG A 675 -22.47 4.98 -4.60
CA ARG A 675 -23.85 4.80 -4.10
C ARG A 675 -24.81 5.77 -4.77
N ALA A 676 -24.48 7.07 -4.83
CA ALA A 676 -25.32 8.09 -5.46
C ALA A 676 -25.54 7.80 -6.97
N ARG A 677 -24.50 7.39 -7.70
CA ARG A 677 -24.60 7.07 -9.14
C ARG A 677 -25.27 5.72 -9.40
N PHE A 678 -25.10 4.72 -8.52
CA PHE A 678 -25.83 3.45 -8.60
C PHE A 678 -27.33 3.63 -8.34
N THR A 679 -27.72 4.50 -7.40
CA THR A 679 -29.13 4.76 -7.06
C THR A 679 -29.81 5.70 -8.05
N ALA A 680 -29.08 6.61 -8.69
CA ALA A 680 -29.65 7.56 -9.65
C ALA A 680 -30.16 6.91 -10.95
N HIS A 681 -29.64 5.73 -11.35
CA HIS A 681 -30.09 4.97 -12.52
C HIS A 681 -30.43 3.52 -12.14
N ALA A 682 -31.46 3.38 -11.29
CA ALA A 682 -31.84 2.12 -10.65
C ALA A 682 -32.66 1.20 -11.58
N SER A 683 -32.00 0.44 -12.46
CA SER A 683 -32.61 -0.72 -13.12
C SER A 683 -32.87 -1.85 -12.13
N TRP A 684 -33.80 -2.77 -12.42
CA TRP A 684 -34.05 -3.96 -11.60
C TRP A 684 -32.76 -4.80 -11.39
N TRP A 685 -31.93 -4.92 -12.44
CA TRP A 685 -30.61 -5.54 -12.39
C TRP A 685 -29.67 -4.88 -11.37
N SER A 686 -29.68 -3.55 -11.29
CA SER A 686 -28.82 -2.82 -10.35
C SER A 686 -29.24 -3.00 -8.89
N ARG A 687 -30.55 -3.17 -8.62
CA ARG A 687 -31.07 -3.50 -7.29
C ARG A 687 -30.66 -4.90 -6.86
N LEU A 688 -30.70 -5.87 -7.78
CA LEU A 688 -30.24 -7.24 -7.54
C LEU A 688 -28.74 -7.28 -7.23
N VAL A 689 -27.91 -6.65 -8.08
CA VAL A 689 -26.46 -6.56 -7.88
C VAL A 689 -26.12 -5.91 -6.54
N TRP A 690 -26.82 -4.85 -6.14
CA TRP A 690 -26.57 -4.19 -4.87
C TRP A 690 -26.86 -5.10 -3.67
N ARG A 691 -27.98 -5.85 -3.71
CA ARG A 691 -28.32 -6.84 -2.66
C ARG A 691 -27.29 -7.97 -2.58
N VAL A 692 -26.84 -8.49 -3.72
CA VAL A 692 -25.80 -9.54 -3.77
C VAL A 692 -24.43 -9.00 -3.32
N SER A 693 -24.08 -7.76 -3.70
CA SER A 693 -22.81 -7.14 -3.33
C SER A 693 -22.67 -6.90 -1.82
N PHE A 694 -23.79 -6.71 -1.10
CA PHE A 694 -23.78 -6.58 0.36
C PHE A 694 -23.26 -7.85 1.03
N VAL A 695 -23.71 -9.03 0.58
CA VAL A 695 -23.30 -10.34 1.12
C VAL A 695 -21.81 -10.61 0.86
N ALA A 696 -21.25 -10.07 -0.21
CA ALA A 696 -19.83 -10.20 -0.55
C ALA A 696 -18.90 -9.23 0.23
N THR A 697 -19.44 -8.31 1.02
CA THR A 697 -18.61 -7.37 1.81
C THR A 697 -17.85 -8.09 2.92
N ARG A 698 -16.66 -7.58 3.26
CA ARG A 698 -15.79 -8.15 4.31
C ARG A 698 -16.42 -8.15 5.70
N ALA A 699 -17.41 -7.29 5.92
CA ALA A 699 -18.20 -7.25 7.14
C ALA A 699 -19.32 -8.29 7.18
N ALA A 700 -19.88 -8.72 6.03
CA ALA A 700 -21.07 -9.59 5.98
C ALA A 700 -20.78 -11.04 5.58
N MET A 701 -19.81 -11.26 4.69
CA MET A 701 -19.45 -12.59 4.18
C MET A 701 -19.11 -13.59 5.31
N PRO A 702 -18.32 -13.23 6.35
CA PRO A 702 -18.00 -14.13 7.46
C PRO A 702 -19.23 -14.59 8.26
N TYR A 703 -20.25 -13.74 8.42
CA TYR A 703 -21.50 -14.13 9.08
C TYR A 703 -22.25 -15.20 8.27
N GLY A 704 -22.31 -15.02 6.94
CA GLY A 704 -22.95 -16.00 6.04
C GLY A 704 -22.20 -17.33 6.02
N ILE A 705 -20.86 -17.29 5.97
CA ILE A 705 -20.03 -18.49 6.06
C ILE A 705 -20.24 -19.21 7.38
N PHE A 706 -20.22 -18.50 8.51
CA PHE A 706 -20.41 -19.12 9.81
C PHE A 706 -21.80 -19.74 9.95
N ALA A 707 -22.86 -19.06 9.49
CA ALA A 707 -24.22 -19.61 9.48
C ALA A 707 -24.31 -20.91 8.65
N LEU A 708 -23.72 -20.92 7.45
CA LEU A 708 -23.67 -22.11 6.60
C LEU A 708 -22.78 -23.22 7.18
N ALA A 709 -21.72 -22.86 7.92
CA ALA A 709 -20.89 -23.81 8.64
C ALA A 709 -21.68 -24.55 9.73
N LEU A 710 -22.51 -23.83 10.50
CA LEU A 710 -23.32 -24.43 11.58
C LEU A 710 -24.28 -25.50 11.06
N VAL A 711 -24.82 -25.33 9.86
CA VAL A 711 -25.74 -26.28 9.21
C VAL A 711 -25.04 -27.24 8.24
N ASN A 712 -23.71 -27.28 8.23
CA ASN A 712 -22.88 -28.15 7.39
C ASN A 712 -23.05 -27.97 5.87
N LEU A 713 -23.35 -26.74 5.42
CA LEU A 713 -23.58 -26.37 4.01
C LEU A 713 -22.47 -25.48 3.43
N LEU A 714 -21.23 -25.59 3.93
CA LEU A 714 -20.09 -24.84 3.42
C LEU A 714 -19.82 -24.97 1.91
N PRO A 715 -20.02 -26.15 1.26
CA PRO A 715 -19.80 -26.28 -0.18
C PRO A 715 -20.69 -25.35 -1.02
N VAL A 716 -21.86 -24.96 -0.50
CA VAL A 716 -22.77 -23.99 -1.16
C VAL A 716 -22.10 -22.63 -1.32
N VAL A 717 -21.20 -22.24 -0.40
CA VAL A 717 -20.45 -20.97 -0.50
C VAL A 717 -19.61 -20.91 -1.78
N VAL A 718 -19.01 -22.03 -2.20
CA VAL A 718 -18.20 -22.11 -3.42
C VAL A 718 -19.06 -21.81 -4.64
N VAL A 719 -20.24 -22.43 -4.75
CA VAL A 719 -21.20 -22.18 -5.83
C VAL A 719 -21.68 -20.73 -5.82
N LEU A 720 -22.09 -20.22 -4.65
CA LEU A 720 -22.57 -18.84 -4.51
C LEU A 720 -21.47 -17.82 -4.86
N SER A 721 -20.22 -18.08 -4.50
CA SER A 721 -19.08 -17.24 -4.87
C SER A 721 -18.79 -17.24 -6.36
N ALA A 722 -18.91 -18.39 -7.02
CA ALA A 722 -18.75 -18.52 -8.46
C ALA A 722 -19.77 -17.66 -9.21
N ILE A 723 -21.04 -17.72 -8.81
CA ILE A 723 -22.11 -16.93 -9.40
C ILE A 723 -21.94 -15.45 -9.03
N GLY A 724 -21.83 -15.15 -7.74
CA GLY A 724 -21.84 -13.79 -7.21
C GLY A 724 -20.67 -12.94 -7.70
N ALA A 725 -19.45 -13.47 -7.66
CA ALA A 725 -18.26 -12.73 -8.08
C ALA A 725 -18.27 -12.45 -9.59
N ASN A 726 -18.74 -13.41 -10.41
CA ASN A 726 -18.80 -13.25 -11.86
C ASN A 726 -19.91 -12.27 -12.30
N VAL A 727 -21.08 -12.33 -11.65
CA VAL A 727 -22.13 -11.32 -11.85
C VAL A 727 -21.63 -9.92 -11.45
N TYR A 728 -20.87 -9.83 -10.36
CA TYR A 728 -20.41 -8.54 -9.85
C TYR A 728 -19.42 -7.84 -10.79
N TRP A 729 -18.34 -8.49 -11.22
CA TRP A 729 -17.39 -7.83 -12.13
C TRP A 729 -18.03 -7.49 -13.49
N LEU A 730 -18.89 -8.37 -14.02
CA LEU A 730 -19.61 -8.11 -15.27
C LEU A 730 -20.53 -6.88 -15.12
N SER A 731 -21.20 -6.75 -13.98
CA SER A 731 -22.03 -5.57 -13.68
C SER A 731 -21.20 -4.27 -13.59
N LEU A 732 -19.98 -4.33 -13.04
CA LEU A 732 -19.08 -3.18 -12.98
C LEU A 732 -18.63 -2.77 -14.39
N VAL A 733 -18.38 -3.72 -15.29
CA VAL A 733 -18.04 -3.46 -16.70
C VAL A 733 -19.23 -2.85 -17.43
N LEU A 734 -20.42 -3.43 -17.31
CA LEU A 734 -21.64 -2.93 -17.97
C LEU A 734 -22.01 -1.50 -17.53
N LYS A 735 -21.81 -1.19 -16.24
CA LYS A 735 -22.06 0.16 -15.70
C LYS A 735 -20.84 1.08 -15.72
N MET A 736 -19.72 0.66 -16.30
CA MET A 736 -18.45 1.41 -16.27
C MET A 736 -18.64 2.84 -16.82
N ARG A 737 -19.31 3.01 -17.96
CA ARG A 737 -19.56 4.33 -18.56
C ARG A 737 -20.35 5.28 -17.64
N GLN A 738 -21.42 4.76 -17.01
CA GLN A 738 -22.24 5.52 -16.07
C GLN A 738 -21.47 5.87 -14.79
N LEU A 739 -20.68 4.92 -14.27
CA LEU A 739 -19.85 5.13 -13.07
C LEU A 739 -18.76 6.18 -13.31
N LEU A 740 -18.24 6.27 -14.52
CA LEU A 740 -17.26 7.27 -14.95
C LEU A 740 -17.89 8.64 -15.27
N GLY A 741 -19.22 8.72 -15.39
CA GLY A 741 -19.93 9.97 -15.67
C GLY A 741 -19.82 10.45 -17.12
N MET A 742 -19.63 9.53 -18.08
CA MET A 742 -19.63 9.89 -19.50
C MET A 742 -21.07 10.02 -20.01
N PRO A 743 -21.41 11.08 -20.78
CA PRO A 743 -22.76 11.26 -21.32
C PRO A 743 -23.15 10.10 -22.24
N ALA A 744 -24.43 9.74 -22.23
CA ALA A 744 -24.97 8.70 -23.11
C ALA A 744 -24.83 9.17 -24.57
N ALA A 745 -24.36 8.29 -25.45
CA ALA A 745 -24.21 8.59 -26.88
C ALA A 745 -25.55 8.87 -27.60
N ALA A 746 -26.69 8.77 -26.90
CA ALA A 746 -28.02 8.99 -27.45
C ALA A 746 -28.42 10.48 -27.52
N ASP A 747 -27.79 11.37 -26.75
CA ASP A 747 -28.18 12.80 -26.70
C ASP A 747 -27.45 13.67 -27.74
N ALA A 748 -26.58 13.09 -28.57
CA ALA A 748 -25.88 13.80 -29.65
C ALA A 748 -26.69 13.85 -30.97
N GLY A 749 -27.91 13.29 -30.99
CA GLY A 749 -28.72 13.15 -32.20
C GLY A 749 -29.80 14.22 -32.44
N GLU A 750 -30.21 15.01 -31.45
CA GLU A 750 -31.39 15.89 -31.58
C GLU A 750 -31.15 17.39 -31.30
N GLY A 751 -29.92 17.81 -31.00
CA GLY A 751 -29.60 19.23 -30.70
C GLY A 751 -29.34 20.13 -31.91
N GLY A 752 -29.93 19.84 -33.07
CA GLY A 752 -29.63 20.49 -34.36
C GLY A 752 -30.82 21.21 -35.00
N ARG A 753 -31.57 22.03 -34.25
CA ARG A 753 -32.45 23.05 -34.84
C ARG A 753 -32.22 24.38 -34.14
N LEU A 754 -31.36 25.18 -34.76
CA LEU A 754 -31.24 26.61 -34.51
C LEU A 754 -32.56 27.27 -34.90
N VAL A 755 -33.30 27.78 -33.93
CA VAL A 755 -34.37 28.77 -34.13
C VAL A 755 -33.70 30.14 -34.13
N PRO A 756 -33.88 30.98 -35.16
CA PRO A 756 -33.36 32.34 -35.18
C PRO A 756 -34.42 33.33 -34.68
N SER A 757 -34.03 34.23 -33.77
CA SER A 757 -34.71 35.51 -33.49
C SER A 757 -33.74 36.34 -32.64
N SER A 758 -33.09 37.33 -33.24
CA SER A 758 -33.52 38.74 -33.28
C SER A 758 -33.42 39.42 -31.92
#